data_AF-A0A9P8MJT7-F1
#
_entry.id   AF-A0A9P8MJT7-F1
#
_cell.length_a   1.000
_cell.length_b   1.000
_cell.length_c   1.000
_cell.angle_alpha   90.00
_cell.angle_beta   90.00
_cell.angle_gamma   90.00
#
_symmetry.space_group_name_H-M   'P 1'
#
loop_
_entity.id
_entity.type
_entity.pdbx_description
1 polymer ?
#
loop_
_entity_poly.entity_id
_entity_poly.type
_entity_poly.pdbx_seq_one_letter_code
_entity_poly.pdbx_strand_id
1 'polypeptide(L)'
;MSALSIQLTAPNGVKYTQPTGLFINNEFVKSRSGKTITSLDPATENEIATVQAAGPEDVDDAVKAAHAALKHPSWKQMPVSDRGKLISRLADRLEAQRELFATIEAWDNGGFAVTSAVFPYSPSVLTPTLGKTYAEALSVDLEEAIGTFRYYSGWADKISGQTIPTTHQKFAYTIRQPIGVVGQIIPWNYPLSMASWKLGPALACGNTVVIKAAEQTPLSILVLASLIKEVGFPAGVVNVVNGYGKDAGAAIVEHPLVDKVAFTGSTATARHIMKMASATLKNITLETGGKSPLLVFADSDLEQAVKWSHLGIMSNQGQICTATSRILVEDSVYDQFVDHFVQQTKTVSKVGDQWSPDTYQGPQVSKLQYERVLEYVEAGKAEGARLVCGGKPLHADTKGFFIEPTIFTEVKDSMRIYREEIFGPVVVISRFNSEEEAISRANDSTYGLGAAVFTKDLERAHRVASEIEAGMVWVNSSNDGDPKVPFGGVKQSGIGRELGEAGLEAYSQVKAVHINMAPLELWQQQSTEMDVEPPSYSEVTTDGEYLLPPATLRISGHVIYSDKSATEPLYELSHELIHLRDTTRSITVKRLDTTIKPSSSSTGPLSHAVTQKRHIYDLKHPGIITGPVFLYNAESVSRHSLCSFGMSTYRPRLFSSANGFRVHRAAKGLGHQVVVRGLLFSAVSTKASAVKYEWSDERGEILARELNSAQGCKLFITKEMSVKKRDALVTAWVLRTWWELARSGEYEL
;
A
#
# COMPACT_ATOMS: atom_id res chain seq x y z
N MET A 1 13.96 -27.20 39.49
CA MET A 1 14.22 -26.63 38.14
C MET A 1 14.70 -25.19 38.32
N SER A 2 15.57 -24.68 37.46
CA SER A 2 15.87 -23.24 37.45
C SER A 2 14.62 -22.46 37.03
N ALA A 3 14.36 -21.30 37.64
CA ALA A 3 13.33 -20.39 37.13
C ALA A 3 13.65 -19.98 35.69
N LEU A 4 12.61 -19.79 34.86
CA LEU A 4 12.72 -19.22 33.51
C LEU A 4 12.42 -17.72 33.51
N SER A 5 12.87 -17.07 34.57
CA SER A 5 12.79 -15.63 34.78
C SER A 5 13.82 -15.20 35.80
N ILE A 6 14.27 -13.95 35.70
CA ILE A 6 15.19 -13.29 36.65
C ILE A 6 14.58 -11.98 37.14
N GLN A 7 14.98 -11.53 38.34
CA GLN A 7 14.63 -10.19 38.82
C GLN A 7 15.72 -9.21 38.40
N LEU A 8 15.35 -8.16 37.69
CA LEU A 8 16.25 -7.09 37.27
C LEU A 8 15.90 -5.77 37.96
N THR A 9 16.91 -4.91 38.09
CA THR A 9 16.76 -3.50 38.43
C THR A 9 17.50 -2.72 37.35
N ALA A 10 16.77 -1.95 36.54
CA ALA A 10 17.35 -1.13 35.49
C ALA A 10 18.08 0.11 36.07
N PRO A 11 18.97 0.78 35.31
CA PRO A 11 19.71 1.95 35.79
C PRO A 11 18.83 3.10 36.27
N ASN A 12 17.62 3.27 35.72
CA ASN A 12 16.61 4.24 36.19
C ASN A 12 15.87 3.80 37.49
N GLY A 13 16.23 2.66 38.08
CA GLY A 13 15.66 2.14 39.33
C GLY A 13 14.40 1.27 39.17
N VAL A 14 13.84 1.13 37.96
CA VAL A 14 12.67 0.28 37.70
C VAL A 14 13.02 -1.19 37.96
N LYS A 15 12.17 -1.89 38.71
CA LYS A 15 12.35 -3.30 39.09
C LYS A 15 11.28 -4.18 38.45
N TYR A 16 11.70 -5.28 37.84
CA TYR A 16 10.80 -6.16 37.12
C TYR A 16 11.31 -7.59 37.01
N THR A 17 10.39 -8.50 36.69
CA THR A 17 10.70 -9.90 36.39
C THR A 17 10.85 -10.07 34.88
N GLN A 18 12.08 -10.27 34.40
CA GLN A 18 12.36 -10.58 33.00
C GLN A 18 12.19 -12.08 32.76
N PRO A 19 11.29 -12.53 31.85
CA PRO A 19 11.27 -13.92 31.41
C PRO A 19 12.51 -14.24 30.57
N THR A 20 13.07 -15.44 30.76
CA THR A 20 14.28 -15.89 30.04
C THR A 20 14.06 -17.14 29.20
N GLY A 21 12.88 -17.78 29.30
CA GLY A 21 12.49 -18.91 28.44
C GLY A 21 11.93 -18.48 27.09
N LEU A 22 11.84 -19.43 26.15
CA LEU A 22 11.05 -19.28 24.93
C LEU A 22 9.56 -19.35 25.28
N PHE A 23 8.69 -18.53 24.68
CA PHE A 23 7.25 -18.58 24.93
C PHE A 23 6.54 -19.44 23.90
N ILE A 24 6.20 -20.68 24.26
CA ILE A 24 5.57 -21.66 23.36
C ILE A 24 4.30 -22.17 24.02
N ASN A 25 3.18 -22.17 23.28
CA ASN A 25 1.90 -22.69 23.75
C ASN A 25 1.42 -22.08 25.10
N ASN A 26 1.59 -20.76 25.26
CA ASN A 26 1.38 -19.99 26.50
C ASN A 26 2.29 -20.33 27.70
N GLU A 27 3.33 -21.16 27.56
CA GLU A 27 4.30 -21.43 28.63
C GLU A 27 5.72 -20.96 28.27
N PHE A 28 6.47 -20.52 29.29
CA PHE A 28 7.90 -20.27 29.15
C PHE A 28 8.67 -21.58 29.30
N VAL A 29 9.44 -21.95 28.28
CA VAL A 29 10.18 -23.23 28.19
C VAL A 29 11.68 -23.02 27.97
N LYS A 30 12.47 -24.08 28.19
CA LYS A 30 13.90 -24.10 27.84
C LYS A 30 14.09 -24.35 26.35
N SER A 31 15.20 -23.87 25.78
CA SER A 31 15.63 -24.40 24.48
C SER A 31 16.02 -25.86 24.64
N ARG A 32 15.53 -26.71 23.74
CA ARG A 32 15.88 -28.12 23.62
C ARG A 32 17.37 -28.33 23.36
N SER A 33 18.02 -27.35 22.71
CA SER A 33 19.47 -27.34 22.47
C SER A 33 20.29 -26.87 23.69
N GLY A 34 19.66 -26.29 24.71
CA GLY A 34 20.33 -25.66 25.84
C GLY A 34 21.11 -24.37 25.51
N LYS A 35 21.18 -23.95 24.25
CA LYS A 35 21.83 -22.71 23.82
C LYS A 35 21.17 -21.47 24.46
N THR A 36 21.95 -20.41 24.54
CA THR A 36 21.51 -19.10 25.03
C THR A 36 22.01 -17.96 24.15
N ILE A 37 21.40 -16.78 24.33
CA ILE A 37 21.81 -15.47 23.81
C ILE A 37 21.92 -14.53 25.01
N THR A 38 22.88 -13.63 24.99
CA THR A 38 23.12 -12.65 26.07
C THR A 38 22.84 -11.24 25.54
N SER A 39 21.85 -10.56 26.12
CA SER A 39 21.63 -9.12 25.93
C SER A 39 22.75 -8.33 26.60
N LEU A 40 23.29 -7.36 25.88
CA LEU A 40 24.30 -6.43 26.38
C LEU A 40 23.73 -5.01 26.36
N ASP A 41 23.99 -4.25 27.41
CA ASP A 41 23.74 -2.80 27.44
C ASP A 41 24.70 -2.12 26.46
N PRO A 42 24.22 -1.54 25.34
CA PRO A 42 25.11 -1.03 24.29
C PRO A 42 25.90 0.22 24.70
N ALA A 43 25.56 0.85 25.83
CA ALA A 43 26.29 2.00 26.39
C ALA A 43 27.36 1.59 27.40
N THR A 44 27.19 0.46 28.08
CA THR A 44 28.11 0.02 29.14
C THR A 44 28.81 -1.33 28.86
N GLU A 45 28.49 -1.97 27.72
CA GLU A 45 28.99 -3.28 27.26
C GLU A 45 28.88 -4.39 28.30
N ASN A 46 27.97 -4.25 29.26
CA ASN A 46 27.74 -5.20 30.34
C ASN A 46 26.53 -6.09 30.02
N GLU A 47 26.51 -7.31 30.54
CA GLU A 47 25.34 -8.19 30.42
C GLU A 47 24.13 -7.61 31.18
N ILE A 48 22.99 -7.55 30.48
CA ILE A 48 21.68 -7.28 31.09
C ILE A 48 21.06 -8.61 31.56
N ALA A 49 21.00 -9.58 30.64
CA ALA A 49 20.34 -10.86 30.85
C ALA A 49 20.77 -11.89 29.80
N THR A 50 20.84 -13.16 30.21
CA THR A 50 20.98 -14.30 29.30
C THR A 50 19.65 -15.05 29.16
N VAL A 51 19.21 -15.22 27.92
CA VAL A 51 17.92 -15.82 27.51
C VAL A 51 18.12 -17.10 26.71
N GLN A 52 17.15 -18.01 26.72
CA GLN A 52 17.19 -19.28 25.97
C GLN A 52 17.16 -19.02 24.45
N ALA A 53 18.00 -19.70 23.66
CA ALA A 53 18.08 -19.49 22.22
C ALA A 53 17.52 -20.68 21.43
N ALA A 54 16.45 -20.44 20.67
CA ALA A 54 15.77 -21.44 19.88
C ALA A 54 16.65 -22.04 18.77
N GLY A 55 16.60 -23.36 18.62
CA GLY A 55 17.02 -24.11 17.43
C GLY A 55 15.83 -24.62 16.61
N PRO A 56 16.07 -25.43 15.57
CA PRO A 56 15.02 -25.95 14.70
C PRO A 56 13.94 -26.78 15.42
N GLU A 57 14.31 -27.55 16.44
CA GLU A 57 13.33 -28.33 17.23
C GLU A 57 12.38 -27.42 18.05
N ASP A 58 12.90 -26.33 18.60
CA ASP A 58 12.09 -25.35 19.35
C ASP A 58 11.11 -24.62 18.43
N VAL A 59 11.52 -24.36 17.17
CA VAL A 59 10.66 -23.78 16.13
C VAL A 59 9.59 -24.76 15.65
N ASP A 60 9.93 -26.04 15.47
CA ASP A 60 9.00 -27.11 15.12
C ASP A 60 7.90 -27.27 16.19
N ASP A 61 8.28 -27.31 17.48
CA ASP A 61 7.31 -27.32 18.59
C ASP A 61 6.44 -26.04 18.62
N ALA A 62 7.01 -24.86 18.37
CA ALA A 62 6.27 -23.60 18.30
C ALA A 62 5.27 -23.56 17.12
N VAL A 63 5.68 -24.02 15.92
CA VAL A 63 4.79 -24.07 14.75
C VAL A 63 3.72 -25.14 14.93
N LYS A 64 4.02 -26.29 15.55
CA LYS A 64 3.02 -27.30 15.91
C LYS A 64 1.95 -26.72 16.85
N ALA A 65 2.35 -25.94 17.86
CA ALA A 65 1.41 -25.23 18.73
C ALA A 65 0.54 -24.23 17.94
N ALA A 66 1.13 -23.40 17.08
CA ALA A 66 0.40 -22.47 16.22
C ALA A 66 -0.59 -23.15 15.27
N HIS A 67 -0.17 -24.23 14.61
CA HIS A 67 -0.98 -25.03 13.69
C HIS A 67 -2.14 -25.77 14.39
N ALA A 68 -1.94 -26.20 15.63
CA ALA A 68 -3.00 -26.77 16.47
C ALA A 68 -4.01 -25.68 16.90
N ALA A 69 -3.52 -24.54 17.40
CA ALA A 69 -4.34 -23.42 17.84
C ALA A 69 -5.22 -22.85 16.71
N LEU A 70 -4.68 -22.75 15.49
CA LEU A 70 -5.40 -22.33 14.27
C LEU A 70 -6.64 -23.19 13.97
N LYS A 71 -6.62 -24.46 14.39
CA LYS A 71 -7.69 -25.43 14.16
C LYS A 71 -8.60 -25.61 15.37
N HIS A 72 -8.15 -25.22 16.57
CA HIS A 72 -8.86 -25.39 17.82
C HIS A 72 -10.08 -24.44 17.94
N PRO A 73 -11.24 -24.90 18.47
CA PRO A 73 -12.45 -24.08 18.56
C PRO A 73 -12.26 -22.74 19.28
N SER A 74 -11.43 -22.70 20.34
CA SER A 74 -11.20 -21.48 21.14
C SER A 74 -10.58 -20.31 20.37
N TRP A 75 -10.04 -20.54 19.17
CA TRP A 75 -9.58 -19.48 18.26
C TRP A 75 -10.37 -19.50 16.95
N LYS A 76 -10.50 -20.68 16.32
CA LYS A 76 -11.17 -20.87 15.02
C LYS A 76 -12.67 -20.51 15.03
N GLN A 77 -13.35 -20.68 16.17
CA GLN A 77 -14.76 -20.35 16.35
C GLN A 77 -14.97 -19.08 17.21
N MET A 78 -13.89 -18.40 17.61
CA MET A 78 -14.00 -17.15 18.35
C MET A 78 -14.69 -16.08 17.49
N PRO A 79 -15.72 -15.38 18.00
CA PRO A 79 -16.33 -14.26 17.30
C PRO A 79 -15.28 -13.22 16.90
N VAL A 80 -15.42 -12.68 15.69
CA VAL A 80 -14.40 -11.80 15.09
C VAL A 80 -14.14 -10.54 15.93
N SER A 81 -15.17 -10.03 16.60
CA SER A 81 -15.10 -8.90 17.53
C SER A 81 -14.46 -9.27 18.88
N ASP A 82 -14.49 -10.53 19.31
CA ASP A 82 -13.80 -10.98 20.54
C ASP A 82 -12.28 -11.10 20.33
N ARG A 83 -11.81 -11.39 19.09
CA ARG A 83 -10.40 -11.20 18.72
C ARG A 83 -10.00 -9.72 18.84
N GLY A 84 -10.86 -8.81 18.38
CA GLY A 84 -10.69 -7.36 18.60
C GLY A 84 -10.55 -7.01 20.08
N LYS A 85 -11.43 -7.53 20.95
CA LYS A 85 -11.36 -7.33 22.42
C LYS A 85 -10.10 -7.92 23.06
N LEU A 86 -9.49 -8.96 22.50
CA LEU A 86 -8.19 -9.47 22.95
C LEU A 86 -7.05 -8.51 22.58
N ILE A 87 -7.01 -8.03 21.34
CA ILE A 87 -5.99 -7.09 20.85
C ILE A 87 -6.12 -5.74 21.58
N SER A 88 -7.33 -5.24 21.81
CA SER A 88 -7.55 -4.01 22.59
C SER A 88 -7.03 -4.15 24.01
N ARG A 89 -7.39 -5.25 24.71
CA ARG A 89 -6.89 -5.48 26.08
C ARG A 89 -5.37 -5.62 26.13
N LEU A 90 -4.73 -6.17 25.09
CA LEU A 90 -3.26 -6.19 25.00
C LEU A 90 -2.69 -4.76 24.93
N ALA A 91 -3.29 -3.89 24.11
CA ALA A 91 -2.91 -2.47 24.05
C ALA A 91 -3.11 -1.75 25.39
N ASP A 92 -4.22 -2.01 26.08
CA ASP A 92 -4.54 -1.39 27.37
C ASP A 92 -3.62 -1.87 28.50
N ARG A 93 -3.16 -3.14 28.46
CA ARG A 93 -2.13 -3.66 29.39
C ARG A 93 -0.72 -3.18 29.04
N LEU A 94 -0.42 -2.97 27.77
CA LEU A 94 0.83 -2.37 27.31
C LEU A 94 0.92 -0.89 27.73
N GLU A 95 -0.14 -0.12 27.53
CA GLU A 95 -0.25 1.26 28.01
C GLU A 95 -0.10 1.37 29.53
N ALA A 96 -0.76 0.47 30.28
CA ALA A 96 -0.62 0.39 31.74
C ALA A 96 0.78 -0.04 32.23
N GLN A 97 1.68 -0.47 31.34
CA GLN A 97 3.07 -0.84 31.63
C GLN A 97 4.09 -0.05 30.78
N ARG A 98 3.68 1.03 30.11
CA ARG A 98 4.50 1.78 29.16
C ARG A 98 5.87 2.22 29.69
N GLU A 99 5.98 2.57 30.97
CA GLU A 99 7.24 2.96 31.62
C GLU A 99 8.21 1.78 31.79
N LEU A 100 7.67 0.57 32.04
CA LEU A 100 8.47 -0.65 32.07
C LEU A 100 8.97 -1.01 30.66
N PHE A 101 8.10 -0.99 29.66
CA PHE A 101 8.51 -1.30 28.29
C PHE A 101 9.51 -0.27 27.75
N ALA A 102 9.27 1.03 27.98
CA ALA A 102 10.22 2.08 27.62
C ALA A 102 11.58 1.91 28.32
N THR A 103 11.60 1.47 29.58
CA THR A 103 12.84 1.12 30.29
C THR A 103 13.57 -0.07 29.66
N ILE A 104 12.85 -1.11 29.23
CA ILE A 104 13.46 -2.28 28.63
C ILE A 104 14.04 -1.94 27.25
N GLU A 105 13.29 -1.23 26.41
CA GLU A 105 13.77 -0.77 25.11
C GLU A 105 14.98 0.17 25.28
N ALA A 106 14.98 1.09 26.26
CA ALA A 106 16.14 1.93 26.63
C ALA A 106 17.41 1.11 26.88
N TRP A 107 17.28 0.04 27.66
CA TRP A 107 18.42 -0.75 28.11
C TRP A 107 18.94 -1.70 27.03
N ASP A 108 18.03 -2.41 26.35
CA ASP A 108 18.31 -3.53 25.45
C ASP A 108 18.68 -3.05 24.02
N ASN A 109 18.03 -1.98 23.51
CA ASN A 109 18.38 -1.37 22.22
C ASN A 109 19.56 -0.38 22.33
N GLY A 110 19.79 0.21 23.51
CA GLY A 110 20.87 1.14 23.76
C GLY A 110 20.54 2.58 23.35
N GLY A 111 19.45 3.14 23.85
CA GLY A 111 19.19 4.55 23.59
C GLY A 111 17.78 5.00 23.88
N PHE A 112 17.41 5.35 25.13
CA PHE A 112 16.25 6.21 25.37
C PHE A 112 16.28 7.02 26.72
N ALA A 113 16.83 8.27 26.78
CA ALA A 113 16.55 9.32 27.84
C ALA A 113 16.23 10.80 27.42
N VAL A 114 15.05 11.35 27.81
CA VAL A 114 14.62 12.79 27.84
C VAL A 114 13.58 12.99 28.97
N THR A 115 13.52 14.18 29.59
CA THR A 115 12.63 14.53 30.72
C THR A 115 11.16 14.75 30.37
N SER A 116 10.30 14.55 31.38
CA SER A 116 8.84 14.72 31.33
C SER A 116 8.32 16.07 30.80
N ALA A 117 7.59 16.02 29.68
CA ALA A 117 6.55 16.99 29.34
C ALA A 117 5.32 16.24 28.81
N VAL A 118 4.19 16.39 29.49
CA VAL A 118 2.94 15.66 29.19
C VAL A 118 2.37 16.08 27.85
N PHE A 119 2.02 15.13 26.98
CA PHE A 119 1.14 15.35 25.82
C PHE A 119 -0.27 14.78 26.07
N PRO A 120 -1.29 15.64 26.24
CA PRO A 120 -2.69 15.23 26.29
C PRO A 120 -3.50 15.97 25.21
N TYR A 121 -3.57 15.39 23.99
CA TYR A 121 -4.58 15.75 22.97
C TYR A 121 -4.76 17.26 22.65
N SER A 122 -3.69 18.07 22.68
CA SER A 122 -3.76 19.53 22.46
C SER A 122 -2.79 20.00 21.35
N PRO A 123 -3.26 20.70 20.29
CA PRO A 123 -2.49 20.93 19.07
C PRO A 123 -1.57 22.17 19.11
N SER A 124 -0.96 22.49 20.26
CA SER A 124 -0.14 23.71 20.40
C SER A 124 0.98 23.63 21.44
N VAL A 125 2.11 23.04 21.06
CA VAL A 125 3.49 23.57 21.23
C VAL A 125 4.44 22.60 20.51
N LEU A 126 5.22 23.10 19.55
CA LEU A 126 6.11 22.30 18.69
C LEU A 126 7.59 22.45 19.10
N THR A 127 8.02 21.68 20.09
CA THR A 127 9.47 21.42 20.31
C THR A 127 9.73 20.01 20.86
N PRO A 128 9.53 18.94 20.06
CA PRO A 128 9.91 17.59 20.47
C PRO A 128 11.40 17.34 20.13
N THR A 129 12.25 17.20 21.16
CA THR A 129 13.68 16.87 21.00
C THR A 129 13.82 15.37 20.71
N LEU A 130 13.67 14.99 19.45
CA LEU A 130 13.56 13.60 18.99
C LEU A 130 14.86 13.08 18.37
N GLY A 131 15.71 12.54 19.23
CA GLY A 131 16.56 11.40 18.91
C GLY A 131 16.31 10.36 19.99
N LYS A 132 16.83 9.12 19.87
CA LYS A 132 16.24 8.03 20.67
C LYS A 132 16.45 8.22 22.18
N THR A 133 15.36 8.61 22.85
CA THR A 133 15.27 9.24 24.17
C THR A 133 14.05 8.71 24.97
N TYR A 134 13.97 8.81 26.31
CA TYR A 134 12.94 8.09 27.13
C TYR A 134 11.55 8.51 26.72
N ALA A 135 11.39 9.80 26.41
CA ALA A 135 10.19 10.33 25.81
C ALA A 135 9.89 9.76 24.41
N GLU A 136 10.86 9.34 23.61
CA GLU A 136 10.63 8.65 22.31
C GLU A 136 10.23 7.18 22.51
N ALA A 137 10.87 6.44 23.41
CA ALA A 137 10.37 5.10 23.78
C ALA A 137 8.96 5.18 24.34
N LEU A 138 8.71 6.14 25.22
CA LEU A 138 7.45 6.30 25.95
C LEU A 138 6.33 6.95 25.13
N SER A 139 6.64 7.89 24.21
CA SER A 139 5.68 8.69 23.45
C SER A 139 5.79 8.55 21.92
N VAL A 140 6.65 7.67 21.40
CA VAL A 140 6.72 7.32 19.97
C VAL A 140 6.66 5.80 19.82
N ASP A 141 7.69 5.02 20.18
CA ASP A 141 7.67 3.55 20.02
C ASP A 141 6.48 2.91 20.78
N LEU A 142 6.21 3.31 22.03
CA LEU A 142 5.06 2.81 22.79
C LEU A 142 3.73 3.33 22.25
N GLU A 143 3.61 4.62 21.92
CA GLU A 143 2.36 5.20 21.40
C GLU A 143 2.01 4.63 20.02
N GLU A 144 2.99 4.37 19.17
CA GLU A 144 2.87 3.65 17.91
C GLU A 144 2.44 2.20 18.14
N ALA A 145 3.08 1.47 19.06
CA ALA A 145 2.75 0.07 19.31
C ALA A 145 1.32 -0.09 19.89
N ILE A 146 0.96 0.74 20.86
CA ILE A 146 -0.38 0.82 21.45
C ILE A 146 -1.40 1.26 20.38
N GLY A 147 -1.06 2.27 19.58
CA GLY A 147 -1.87 2.78 18.48
C GLY A 147 -2.11 1.76 17.37
N THR A 148 -1.10 0.96 17.03
CA THR A 148 -1.16 -0.11 16.02
C THR A 148 -2.05 -1.27 16.50
N PHE A 149 -1.90 -1.69 17.76
CA PHE A 149 -2.83 -2.66 18.34
C PHE A 149 -4.26 -2.12 18.44
N ARG A 150 -4.46 -0.86 18.82
CA ARG A 150 -5.81 -0.22 18.85
C ARG A 150 -6.42 0.00 17.47
N TYR A 151 -5.61 0.23 16.45
CA TYR A 151 -6.06 0.31 15.05
C TYR A 151 -6.54 -1.05 14.56
N TYR A 152 -5.73 -2.10 14.77
CA TYR A 152 -6.08 -3.44 14.29
C TYR A 152 -7.12 -4.18 15.13
N SER A 153 -7.31 -3.82 16.41
CA SER A 153 -8.45 -4.30 17.19
C SER A 153 -9.79 -3.84 16.59
N GLY A 154 -9.85 -2.61 16.07
CA GLY A 154 -11.00 -2.04 15.36
C GLY A 154 -11.26 -2.60 13.96
N TRP A 155 -10.28 -3.28 13.36
CA TRP A 155 -10.39 -3.95 12.05
C TRP A 155 -10.88 -5.40 12.13
N ALA A 156 -10.75 -6.05 13.29
CA ALA A 156 -10.98 -7.49 13.43
C ALA A 156 -12.39 -7.96 12.97
N ASP A 157 -13.41 -7.09 13.05
CA ASP A 157 -14.79 -7.33 12.60
C ASP A 157 -15.16 -6.69 11.25
N LYS A 158 -14.23 -5.99 10.56
CA LYS A 158 -14.50 -5.24 9.31
C LYS A 158 -13.83 -5.82 8.07
N ILE A 159 -12.90 -6.78 8.26
CA ILE A 159 -12.29 -7.58 7.20
C ILE A 159 -13.38 -8.42 6.50
N SER A 160 -13.90 -7.90 5.39
CA SER A 160 -15.10 -8.40 4.73
C SER A 160 -14.82 -8.92 3.31
N GLY A 161 -15.75 -9.72 2.80
CA GLY A 161 -15.77 -10.14 1.40
C GLY A 161 -16.73 -9.30 0.56
N GLN A 162 -16.79 -9.59 -0.74
CA GLN A 162 -17.63 -8.89 -1.71
C GLN A 162 -18.72 -9.83 -2.23
N THR A 163 -19.93 -9.34 -2.47
CA THR A 163 -20.87 -10.00 -3.37
C THR A 163 -20.53 -9.59 -4.82
N ILE A 164 -20.51 -10.56 -5.72
CA ILE A 164 -20.09 -10.37 -7.11
C ILE A 164 -21.31 -10.61 -8.02
N PRO A 165 -21.86 -9.58 -8.68
CA PRO A 165 -22.93 -9.77 -9.65
C PRO A 165 -22.38 -10.56 -10.85
N THR A 166 -23.08 -11.63 -11.24
CA THR A 166 -22.71 -12.42 -12.43
C THR A 166 -23.93 -12.60 -13.35
N THR A 167 -24.77 -13.60 -13.11
CA THR A 167 -26.08 -13.77 -13.78
C THR A 167 -27.19 -13.95 -12.75
N HIS A 168 -28.45 -13.83 -13.17
CA HIS A 168 -29.61 -14.09 -12.29
C HIS A 168 -29.67 -15.56 -11.78
N GLN A 169 -28.86 -16.46 -12.35
CA GLN A 169 -28.79 -17.89 -12.03
C GLN A 169 -27.61 -18.24 -11.10
N LYS A 170 -26.74 -17.27 -10.77
CA LYS A 170 -25.50 -17.54 -10.02
C LYS A 170 -25.24 -16.46 -8.97
N PHE A 171 -25.41 -16.82 -7.71
CA PHE A 171 -24.93 -15.98 -6.60
C PHE A 171 -23.45 -16.28 -6.35
N ALA A 172 -22.61 -15.28 -6.55
CA ALA A 172 -21.18 -15.36 -6.26
C ALA A 172 -20.82 -14.36 -5.16
N TYR A 173 -19.96 -14.78 -4.24
CA TYR A 173 -19.41 -13.92 -3.21
C TYR A 173 -18.00 -14.39 -2.84
N THR A 174 -17.22 -13.53 -2.19
CA THR A 174 -15.94 -13.89 -1.61
C THR A 174 -16.01 -13.94 -0.09
N ILE A 175 -15.13 -14.72 0.52
CA ILE A 175 -14.81 -14.64 1.94
C ILE A 175 -13.31 -14.35 2.10
N ARG A 176 -12.95 -13.49 3.05
CA ARG A 176 -11.57 -13.36 3.53
C ARG A 176 -11.37 -14.39 4.64
N GLN A 177 -10.32 -15.20 4.55
CA GLN A 177 -9.92 -16.15 5.59
C GLN A 177 -8.50 -15.81 6.06
N PRO A 178 -8.08 -16.17 7.29
CA PRO A 178 -6.66 -16.14 7.66
C PRO A 178 -5.84 -16.92 6.64
N ILE A 179 -4.60 -16.49 6.38
CA ILE A 179 -3.68 -17.24 5.52
C ILE A 179 -3.24 -18.54 6.21
N GLY A 180 -3.05 -18.53 7.53
CA GLY A 180 -2.84 -19.73 8.34
C GLY A 180 -1.91 -19.50 9.53
N VAL A 181 -0.83 -20.26 9.60
CA VAL A 181 0.30 -20.02 10.51
C VAL A 181 1.28 -19.05 9.85
N VAL A 182 1.65 -18.00 10.58
CA VAL A 182 2.53 -16.95 10.10
C VAL A 182 3.86 -16.98 10.86
N GLY A 183 4.95 -17.19 10.13
CA GLY A 183 6.31 -16.96 10.61
C GLY A 183 6.66 -15.49 10.52
N GLN A 184 6.93 -14.83 11.64
CA GLN A 184 7.25 -13.41 11.71
C GLN A 184 8.67 -13.22 12.21
N ILE A 185 9.46 -12.35 11.58
CA ILE A 185 10.85 -12.07 11.96
C ILE A 185 11.04 -10.55 11.98
N ILE A 186 11.45 -10.02 13.14
CA ILE A 186 11.58 -8.58 13.38
C ILE A 186 13.05 -8.17 13.59
N PRO A 187 13.41 -6.91 13.28
CA PRO A 187 14.72 -6.34 13.55
C PRO A 187 14.81 -5.85 15.01
N TRP A 188 15.96 -5.27 15.35
CA TRP A 188 16.30 -4.80 16.68
C TRP A 188 16.08 -3.30 16.89
N ASN A 189 15.77 -2.51 15.85
CA ASN A 189 15.85 -1.04 15.89
C ASN A 189 14.56 -0.34 16.41
N TYR A 190 13.42 -1.02 16.31
CA TYR A 190 12.15 -0.67 16.95
C TYR A 190 11.45 -1.97 17.41
N PRO A 191 11.98 -2.70 18.41
CA PRO A 191 11.54 -4.07 18.71
C PRO A 191 10.02 -4.18 18.94
N LEU A 192 9.48 -3.33 19.81
CA LEU A 192 8.07 -3.36 20.18
C LEU A 192 7.14 -2.85 19.05
N SER A 193 7.48 -1.76 18.36
CA SER A 193 6.70 -1.29 17.20
C SER A 193 6.64 -2.36 16.12
N MET A 194 7.78 -2.94 15.74
CA MET A 194 7.86 -3.98 14.73
C MET A 194 7.08 -5.24 15.13
N ALA A 195 7.07 -5.60 16.43
CA ALA A 195 6.20 -6.65 16.93
C ALA A 195 4.70 -6.29 16.77
N SER A 196 4.29 -5.05 17.04
CA SER A 196 2.89 -4.61 16.88
C SER A 196 2.43 -4.58 15.41
N TRP A 197 3.27 -4.07 14.50
CA TRP A 197 3.03 -4.04 13.05
C TRP A 197 2.81 -5.44 12.48
N LYS A 198 3.51 -6.43 13.03
CA LYS A 198 3.40 -7.85 12.65
C LYS A 198 2.19 -8.53 13.31
N LEU A 199 2.05 -8.42 14.63
CA LEU A 199 1.05 -9.14 15.41
C LEU A 199 -0.37 -8.60 15.21
N GLY A 200 -0.53 -7.27 15.20
CA GLY A 200 -1.83 -6.59 15.07
C GLY A 200 -2.69 -7.09 13.90
N PRO A 201 -2.24 -6.95 12.63
CA PRO A 201 -3.04 -7.35 11.48
C PRO A 201 -3.15 -8.87 11.35
N ALA A 202 -2.10 -9.62 11.71
CA ALA A 202 -2.13 -11.09 11.69
C ALA A 202 -3.23 -11.64 12.62
N LEU A 203 -3.33 -11.13 13.86
CA LEU A 203 -4.33 -11.54 14.85
C LEU A 203 -5.74 -11.03 14.51
N ALA A 204 -5.88 -9.83 13.94
CA ALA A 204 -7.16 -9.30 13.45
C ALA A 204 -7.77 -10.22 12.38
N CYS A 205 -6.96 -10.61 11.38
CA CYS A 205 -7.32 -11.60 10.36
C CYS A 205 -7.55 -13.03 10.90
N GLY A 206 -7.21 -13.31 12.17
CA GLY A 206 -7.44 -14.60 12.82
C GLY A 206 -6.38 -15.67 12.56
N ASN A 207 -5.16 -15.27 12.18
CA ASN A 207 -4.03 -16.18 12.02
C ASN A 207 -3.48 -16.65 13.38
N THR A 208 -2.54 -17.58 13.35
CA THR A 208 -1.67 -17.89 14.50
C THR A 208 -0.21 -17.61 14.14
N VAL A 209 0.62 -17.32 15.14
CA VAL A 209 1.94 -16.70 14.92
C VAL A 209 3.05 -17.47 15.63
N VAL A 210 4.20 -17.58 14.94
CA VAL A 210 5.51 -17.79 15.55
C VAL A 210 6.38 -16.59 15.20
N ILE A 211 6.70 -15.76 16.19
CA ILE A 211 7.49 -14.52 16.00
C ILE A 211 8.90 -14.67 16.57
N LYS A 212 9.91 -14.30 15.77
CA LYS A 212 11.33 -14.28 16.12
C LYS A 212 11.79 -12.87 16.49
N ALA A 213 12.01 -12.62 17.77
CA ALA A 213 12.67 -11.41 18.25
C ALA A 213 14.16 -11.41 17.84
N ALA A 214 14.72 -10.24 17.52
CA ALA A 214 16.13 -10.11 17.16
C ALA A 214 17.07 -10.55 18.31
N GLU A 215 18.22 -11.12 17.97
CA GLU A 215 19.20 -11.61 18.95
C GLU A 215 19.92 -10.51 19.73
N GLN A 216 19.80 -9.24 19.30
CA GLN A 216 20.27 -8.08 20.07
C GLN A 216 19.25 -7.61 21.12
N THR A 217 17.94 -7.70 20.82
CA THR A 217 16.87 -7.05 21.61
C THR A 217 15.68 -7.98 21.90
N PRO A 218 15.87 -9.08 22.64
CA PRO A 218 14.81 -10.03 22.95
C PRO A 218 13.91 -9.62 24.12
N LEU A 219 14.35 -8.71 25.00
CA LEU A 219 13.82 -8.66 26.37
C LEU A 219 12.38 -8.15 26.44
N SER A 220 12.08 -7.05 25.74
CA SER A 220 10.73 -6.44 25.71
C SER A 220 9.69 -7.38 25.10
N ILE A 221 10.06 -8.16 24.08
CA ILE A 221 9.16 -9.09 23.39
C ILE A 221 8.81 -10.29 24.28
N LEU A 222 9.75 -10.73 25.13
CA LEU A 222 9.49 -11.76 26.16
C LEU A 222 8.57 -11.24 27.29
N VAL A 223 8.66 -9.95 27.64
CA VAL A 223 7.69 -9.32 28.57
C VAL A 223 6.31 -9.15 27.90
N LEU A 224 6.25 -8.76 26.62
CA LEU A 224 4.99 -8.73 25.83
C LEU A 224 4.31 -10.10 25.80
N ALA A 225 5.08 -11.19 25.68
CA ALA A 225 4.55 -12.55 25.72
C ALA A 225 3.83 -12.87 27.05
N SER A 226 4.29 -12.29 28.16
CA SER A 226 3.60 -12.40 29.46
C SER A 226 2.23 -11.71 29.43
N LEU A 227 2.13 -10.51 28.81
CA LEU A 227 0.86 -9.81 28.65
C LEU A 227 -0.12 -10.56 27.74
N ILE A 228 0.38 -11.21 26.68
CA ILE A 228 -0.43 -12.05 25.77
C ILE A 228 -1.10 -13.19 26.54
N LYS A 229 -0.37 -13.84 27.47
CA LYS A 229 -0.95 -14.81 28.40
C LYS A 229 -1.95 -14.16 29.36
N GLU A 230 -1.60 -13.02 29.95
CA GLU A 230 -2.40 -12.29 30.95
C GLU A 230 -3.78 -11.87 30.42
N VAL A 231 -3.87 -11.34 29.20
CA VAL A 231 -5.16 -10.95 28.59
C VAL A 231 -5.98 -12.14 28.08
N GLY A 232 -5.42 -13.35 28.09
CA GLY A 232 -6.11 -14.59 27.78
C GLY A 232 -6.19 -14.92 26.28
N PHE A 233 -5.14 -14.65 25.49
CA PHE A 233 -5.02 -15.27 24.18
C PHE A 233 -4.97 -16.81 24.33
N PRO A 234 -5.69 -17.59 23.50
CA PRO A 234 -5.64 -19.05 23.60
C PRO A 234 -4.22 -19.60 23.38
N ALA A 235 -3.90 -20.69 24.08
CA ALA A 235 -2.59 -21.33 24.00
C ALA A 235 -2.20 -21.66 22.54
N GLY A 236 -1.00 -21.23 22.16
CA GLY A 236 -0.43 -21.45 20.84
C GLY A 236 -0.82 -20.41 19.78
N VAL A 237 -1.75 -19.48 20.05
CA VAL A 237 -2.14 -18.44 19.07
C VAL A 237 -0.98 -17.48 18.77
N VAL A 238 -0.15 -17.16 19.76
CA VAL A 238 1.14 -16.49 19.58
C VAL A 238 2.20 -17.30 20.30
N ASN A 239 3.36 -17.48 19.66
CA ASN A 239 4.54 -18.12 20.22
C ASN A 239 5.72 -17.18 19.93
N VAL A 240 6.51 -16.85 20.96
CA VAL A 240 7.69 -15.97 20.84
C VAL A 240 8.94 -16.81 21.02
N VAL A 241 9.80 -16.78 20.01
CA VAL A 241 11.13 -17.35 20.07
C VAL A 241 12.18 -16.25 19.88
N ASN A 242 13.32 -16.40 20.52
CA ASN A 242 14.52 -15.62 20.21
C ASN A 242 15.64 -16.61 19.86
N GLY A 243 16.51 -16.25 18.94
CA GLY A 243 17.46 -17.20 18.35
C GLY A 243 18.15 -16.61 17.12
N TYR A 244 19.34 -17.11 16.79
CA TYR A 244 20.12 -16.56 15.68
C TYR A 244 19.39 -16.69 14.34
N GLY A 245 19.55 -15.70 13.45
CA GLY A 245 18.90 -15.70 12.13
C GLY A 245 19.17 -16.96 11.30
N LYS A 246 20.38 -17.53 11.39
CA LYS A 246 20.79 -18.79 10.72
C LYS A 246 20.18 -20.07 11.31
N ASP A 247 19.75 -20.04 12.57
CA ASP A 247 19.26 -21.21 13.32
C ASP A 247 17.72 -21.16 13.36
N ALA A 248 17.15 -20.29 14.21
CA ALA A 248 15.70 -20.13 14.37
C ALA A 248 15.04 -19.44 13.17
N GLY A 249 15.71 -18.43 12.58
CA GLY A 249 15.16 -17.67 11.46
C GLY A 249 14.98 -18.52 10.19
N ALA A 250 16.02 -19.26 9.81
CA ALA A 250 15.95 -20.22 8.70
C ALA A 250 14.87 -21.29 8.93
N ALA A 251 14.85 -21.90 10.14
CA ALA A 251 13.86 -22.91 10.48
C ALA A 251 12.41 -22.42 10.31
N ILE A 252 12.08 -21.19 10.72
CA ILE A 252 10.74 -20.61 10.55
C ILE A 252 10.36 -20.48 9.07
N VAL A 253 11.30 -20.07 8.22
CA VAL A 253 11.04 -19.84 6.78
C VAL A 253 10.91 -21.14 6.02
N GLU A 254 11.71 -22.15 6.36
CA GLU A 254 11.71 -23.45 5.69
C GLU A 254 10.54 -24.35 6.15
N HIS A 255 10.06 -24.20 7.40
CA HIS A 255 9.08 -25.09 8.02
C HIS A 255 7.83 -25.39 7.15
N PRO A 256 7.43 -26.66 6.95
CA PRO A 256 6.36 -27.02 6.01
C PRO A 256 4.94 -26.66 6.48
N LEU A 257 4.76 -26.37 7.79
CA LEU A 257 3.48 -25.93 8.37
C LEU A 257 3.41 -24.42 8.64
N VAL A 258 4.26 -23.62 8.00
CA VAL A 258 4.15 -22.14 7.98
C VAL A 258 3.58 -21.74 6.62
N ASP A 259 2.41 -21.11 6.59
CA ASP A 259 1.70 -20.73 5.36
C ASP A 259 2.22 -19.40 4.78
N LYS A 260 2.75 -18.52 5.65
CA LYS A 260 3.28 -17.19 5.30
C LYS A 260 4.52 -16.82 6.10
N VAL A 261 5.44 -16.09 5.48
CA VAL A 261 6.49 -15.32 6.17
C VAL A 261 6.19 -13.81 6.12
N ALA A 262 6.54 -13.09 7.18
CA ALA A 262 6.70 -11.63 7.19
C ALA A 262 8.03 -11.26 7.87
N PHE A 263 8.91 -10.57 7.15
CA PHE A 263 10.25 -10.22 7.61
C PHE A 263 10.47 -8.71 7.52
N THR A 264 11.10 -8.13 8.55
CA THR A 264 11.71 -6.80 8.45
C THR A 264 13.20 -6.88 8.82
N GLY A 265 14.07 -6.29 8.01
CA GLY A 265 15.53 -6.27 8.24
C GLY A 265 16.34 -6.16 6.95
N SER A 266 17.63 -6.53 6.96
CA SER A 266 18.52 -6.25 5.82
C SER A 266 18.07 -6.91 4.51
N THR A 267 18.24 -6.18 3.40
CA THR A 267 17.92 -6.64 2.04
C THR A 267 18.69 -7.90 1.64
N ALA A 268 19.90 -8.09 2.20
CA ALA A 268 20.66 -9.33 2.03
C ALA A 268 19.91 -10.55 2.62
N THR A 269 19.47 -10.44 3.90
CA THR A 269 18.68 -11.49 4.56
C THR A 269 17.34 -11.70 3.85
N ALA A 270 16.66 -10.63 3.42
CA ALA A 270 15.40 -10.71 2.68
C ALA A 270 15.51 -11.54 1.39
N ARG A 271 16.60 -11.37 0.62
CA ARG A 271 16.87 -12.18 -0.59
C ARG A 271 17.11 -13.66 -0.26
N HIS A 272 17.75 -13.97 0.86
CA HIS A 272 17.87 -15.36 1.34
C HIS A 272 16.52 -15.94 1.78
N ILE A 273 15.69 -15.17 2.48
CA ILE A 273 14.34 -15.58 2.90
C ILE A 273 13.45 -15.86 1.70
N MET A 274 13.45 -14.99 0.69
CA MET A 274 12.73 -15.22 -0.57
C MET A 274 13.17 -16.52 -1.27
N LYS A 275 14.48 -16.80 -1.29
CA LYS A 275 15.02 -18.05 -1.84
C LYS A 275 14.52 -19.28 -1.07
N MET A 276 14.57 -19.27 0.26
CA MET A 276 14.10 -20.39 1.10
C MET A 276 12.57 -20.58 0.98
N ALA A 277 11.78 -19.51 1.04
CA ALA A 277 10.32 -19.54 0.94
C ALA A 277 9.81 -20.12 -0.39
N SER A 278 10.59 -19.97 -1.48
CA SER A 278 10.24 -20.47 -2.82
C SER A 278 10.07 -22.00 -2.87
N ALA A 279 10.79 -22.76 -2.04
CA ALA A 279 10.72 -24.23 -2.00
C ALA A 279 9.33 -24.78 -1.64
N THR A 280 8.49 -23.96 -1.01
CA THR A 280 7.12 -24.28 -0.59
C THR A 280 6.10 -23.27 -1.13
N LEU A 281 6.49 -22.38 -2.05
CA LEU A 281 5.66 -21.29 -2.59
C LEU A 281 4.95 -20.44 -1.51
N LYS A 282 5.60 -20.24 -0.35
CA LYS A 282 5.03 -19.46 0.77
C LYS A 282 4.84 -18.00 0.36
N ASN A 283 3.72 -17.41 0.80
CA ASN A 283 3.53 -15.97 0.65
C ASN A 283 4.52 -15.20 1.56
N ILE A 284 5.03 -14.07 1.09
CA ILE A 284 6.05 -13.27 1.79
C ILE A 284 5.63 -11.79 1.86
N THR A 285 5.89 -11.16 3.01
CA THR A 285 6.05 -9.69 3.09
C THR A 285 7.49 -9.44 3.49
N LEU A 286 8.16 -8.54 2.78
CA LEU A 286 9.54 -8.16 3.04
C LEU A 286 9.59 -6.64 3.17
N GLU A 287 9.92 -6.14 4.36
CA GLU A 287 10.35 -4.75 4.52
C GLU A 287 11.85 -4.71 4.78
N THR A 288 12.57 -3.86 4.09
CA THR A 288 14.03 -3.85 4.13
C THR A 288 14.60 -2.44 4.14
N GLY A 289 15.90 -2.33 3.89
CA GLY A 289 16.63 -1.09 4.00
C GLY A 289 16.24 -0.01 3.00
N GLY A 290 16.79 1.18 3.23
CA GLY A 290 16.56 2.36 2.39
C GLY A 290 17.81 3.18 2.13
N LYS A 291 17.67 4.06 1.12
CA LYS A 291 18.58 5.17 0.86
C LYS A 291 17.77 6.40 0.47
N SER A 292 16.82 6.71 1.35
CA SER A 292 15.74 7.68 1.12
C SER A 292 16.29 9.06 0.74
N PRO A 293 15.85 9.64 -0.38
CA PRO A 293 16.19 11.00 -0.75
C PRO A 293 15.32 12.00 0.01
N LEU A 294 15.90 13.13 0.39
CA LEU A 294 15.18 14.31 0.86
C LEU A 294 15.56 15.48 -0.05
N LEU A 295 14.56 16.09 -0.70
CA LEU A 295 14.73 17.19 -1.63
C LEU A 295 14.41 18.52 -0.96
N VAL A 296 15.33 19.49 -1.02
CA VAL A 296 15.14 20.85 -0.50
C VAL A 296 15.19 21.84 -1.66
N PHE A 297 14.03 22.37 -2.05
CA PHE A 297 13.93 23.43 -3.07
C PHE A 297 14.14 24.81 -2.45
N ALA A 298 14.60 25.77 -3.25
CA ALA A 298 14.94 27.13 -2.83
C ALA A 298 13.74 27.96 -2.33
N ASP A 299 12.51 27.54 -2.67
CA ASP A 299 11.28 28.19 -2.20
C ASP A 299 10.78 27.65 -0.84
N SER A 300 11.40 26.59 -0.30
CA SER A 300 11.05 25.93 0.96
C SER A 300 11.15 26.84 2.19
N ASP A 301 10.57 26.41 3.32
CA ASP A 301 10.96 26.96 4.62
C ASP A 301 12.29 26.32 5.01
N LEU A 302 13.41 27.04 4.82
CA LEU A 302 14.75 26.50 5.02
C LEU A 302 15.03 26.13 6.49
N GLU A 303 14.40 26.82 7.45
CA GLU A 303 14.57 26.53 8.88
C GLU A 303 13.86 25.21 9.24
N GLN A 304 12.63 25.03 8.75
CA GLN A 304 11.90 23.76 8.93
C GLN A 304 12.55 22.63 8.14
N ALA A 305 13.00 22.87 6.92
CA ALA A 305 13.70 21.88 6.10
C ALA A 305 14.97 21.37 6.81
N VAL A 306 15.78 22.26 7.40
CA VAL A 306 16.95 21.87 8.20
C VAL A 306 16.55 21.03 9.43
N LYS A 307 15.52 21.43 10.18
CA LYS A 307 15.06 20.72 11.38
C LYS A 307 14.51 19.32 11.06
N TRP A 308 13.64 19.20 10.06
CA TRP A 308 13.09 17.91 9.64
C TRP A 308 14.11 17.02 8.94
N SER A 309 15.06 17.59 8.19
CA SER A 309 16.18 16.80 7.63
C SER A 309 17.08 16.25 8.73
N HIS A 310 17.37 17.07 9.75
CA HIS A 310 18.17 16.67 10.90
C HIS A 310 17.48 15.52 11.67
N LEU A 311 16.19 15.69 11.97
CA LEU A 311 15.34 14.63 12.53
C LEU A 311 15.40 13.35 11.67
N GLY A 312 15.24 13.49 10.35
CA GLY A 312 15.09 12.38 9.41
C GLY A 312 16.32 11.45 9.27
N ILE A 313 17.50 11.86 9.75
CA ILE A 313 18.73 11.04 9.73
C ILE A 313 19.43 10.90 11.09
N MET A 314 19.20 11.79 12.06
CA MET A 314 19.84 11.71 13.38
C MET A 314 18.95 11.07 14.46
N SER A 315 17.63 10.98 14.25
CA SER A 315 16.75 10.17 15.11
C SER A 315 17.09 8.67 15.02
N ASN A 316 16.84 7.92 16.11
CA ASN A 316 17.34 6.55 16.29
C ASN A 316 18.84 6.37 15.95
N GLN A 317 19.63 7.44 16.10
CA GLN A 317 21.04 7.45 15.71
C GLN A 317 21.26 6.95 14.26
N GLY A 318 20.33 7.26 13.35
CA GLY A 318 20.32 6.82 11.95
C GLY A 318 20.01 5.33 11.71
N GLN A 319 19.62 4.57 12.74
CA GLN A 319 19.24 3.16 12.67
C GLN A 319 17.78 2.99 12.18
N ILE A 320 17.34 3.79 11.20
CA ILE A 320 15.98 3.78 10.62
C ILE A 320 16.07 3.40 9.15
N CYS A 321 15.26 2.43 8.70
CA CYS A 321 15.21 2.02 7.30
C CYS A 321 14.76 3.16 6.35
N THR A 322 13.87 4.04 6.80
CA THR A 322 13.43 5.22 6.03
C THR A 322 14.39 6.41 6.11
N ALA A 323 15.48 6.34 6.88
CA ALA A 323 16.33 7.50 7.17
C ALA A 323 16.74 8.25 5.91
N THR A 324 16.54 9.58 5.92
CA THR A 324 16.77 10.50 4.80
C THR A 324 18.27 10.82 4.62
N SER A 325 19.04 9.74 4.47
CA SER A 325 20.50 9.70 4.42
C SER A 325 21.11 10.33 3.16
N ARG A 326 20.30 10.64 2.14
CA ARG A 326 20.69 11.49 0.99
C ARG A 326 19.87 12.77 0.98
N ILE A 327 20.47 13.88 1.37
CA ILE A 327 19.85 15.19 1.20
C ILE A 327 20.34 15.80 -0.13
N LEU A 328 19.41 16.13 -1.01
CA LEU A 328 19.68 16.87 -2.24
C LEU A 328 19.07 18.27 -2.08
N VAL A 329 19.87 19.32 -2.31
CA VAL A 329 19.48 20.72 -2.09
C VAL A 329 19.68 21.53 -3.36
N GLU A 330 18.74 22.40 -3.68
CA GLU A 330 18.83 23.31 -4.83
C GLU A 330 20.02 24.26 -4.64
N ASP A 331 20.88 24.39 -5.66
CA ASP A 331 22.20 25.02 -5.56
C ASP A 331 22.17 26.43 -4.92
N SER A 332 21.16 27.24 -5.27
CA SER A 332 20.99 28.61 -4.76
C SER A 332 20.76 28.72 -3.25
N VAL A 333 20.46 27.63 -2.55
CA VAL A 333 20.36 27.57 -1.07
C VAL A 333 21.28 26.53 -0.42
N TYR A 334 22.11 25.82 -1.20
CA TYR A 334 22.92 24.69 -0.71
C TYR A 334 23.87 25.09 0.42
N ASP A 335 24.70 26.13 0.25
CA ASP A 335 25.73 26.46 1.24
C ASP A 335 25.09 26.94 2.55
N GLN A 336 24.01 27.72 2.47
CA GLN A 336 23.23 28.13 3.64
C GLN A 336 22.59 26.93 4.35
N PHE A 337 22.03 25.97 3.60
CA PHE A 337 21.48 24.74 4.16
C PHE A 337 22.56 23.93 4.90
N VAL A 338 23.73 23.73 4.29
CA VAL A 338 24.83 22.95 4.89
C VAL A 338 25.31 23.61 6.18
N ASP A 339 25.55 24.91 6.20
CA ASP A 339 25.96 25.63 7.41
C ASP A 339 24.89 25.52 8.51
N HIS A 340 23.61 25.80 8.19
CA HIS A 340 22.51 25.67 9.14
C HIS A 340 22.37 24.23 9.68
N PHE A 341 22.48 23.22 8.81
CA PHE A 341 22.36 21.80 9.18
C PHE A 341 23.52 21.34 10.07
N VAL A 342 24.74 21.81 9.83
CA VAL A 342 25.91 21.57 10.70
C VAL A 342 25.71 22.21 12.08
N GLN A 343 25.15 23.42 12.18
CA GLN A 343 24.88 24.05 13.48
C GLN A 343 23.71 23.39 14.23
N GLN A 344 22.61 23.06 13.53
CA GLN A 344 21.49 22.28 14.06
C GLN A 344 21.99 20.95 14.65
N THR A 345 22.79 20.20 13.89
CA THR A 345 23.37 18.92 14.32
C THR A 345 24.23 19.08 15.58
N LYS A 346 25.14 20.07 15.62
CA LYS A 346 26.00 20.34 16.78
C LYS A 346 25.23 20.80 18.03
N THR A 347 24.10 21.46 17.84
CA THR A 347 23.28 22.02 18.94
C THR A 347 22.33 20.98 19.53
N VAL A 348 21.76 20.12 18.68
CA VAL A 348 20.68 19.21 19.07
C VAL A 348 21.18 17.78 19.30
N SER A 349 22.10 17.26 18.47
CA SER A 349 22.58 15.87 18.60
C SER A 349 23.67 15.70 19.67
N LYS A 350 23.30 16.01 20.92
CA LYS A 350 24.05 15.65 22.13
C LYS A 350 24.16 14.12 22.22
N VAL A 351 25.36 13.60 22.02
CA VAL A 351 25.66 12.17 22.21
C VAL A 351 25.93 11.91 23.70
N GLY A 352 25.33 10.86 24.27
CA GLY A 352 25.50 10.58 25.69
C GLY A 352 24.74 9.36 26.20
N ASP A 353 24.94 9.09 27.50
CA ASP A 353 24.27 8.01 28.25
C ASP A 353 22.75 8.03 28.08
N GLN A 354 22.16 6.85 27.95
CA GLN A 354 20.75 6.67 27.61
C GLN A 354 19.78 6.74 28.79
N TRP A 355 20.23 7.27 29.93
CA TRP A 355 19.45 7.60 31.13
C TRP A 355 19.52 9.11 31.45
N SER A 356 20.42 9.85 30.80
CA SER A 356 20.55 11.32 30.93
C SER A 356 19.51 12.08 30.07
N PRO A 357 18.67 12.95 30.66
CA PRO A 357 17.61 13.64 29.91
C PRO A 357 18.10 14.76 28.98
N ASP A 358 19.39 15.08 29.01
CA ASP A 358 20.06 15.98 28.06
C ASP A 358 20.52 15.24 26.79
N THR A 359 20.49 13.91 26.76
CA THR A 359 20.89 13.12 25.59
C THR A 359 19.91 13.28 24.43
N TYR A 360 20.42 13.20 23.21
CA TYR A 360 19.66 13.01 21.96
C TYR A 360 20.08 11.72 21.24
N GLN A 361 21.35 11.33 21.39
CA GLN A 361 21.97 10.22 20.66
C GLN A 361 22.66 9.26 21.64
N GLY A 362 22.09 8.06 21.81
CA GLY A 362 22.72 6.95 22.51
C GLY A 362 23.84 6.29 21.68
N PRO A 363 24.32 5.12 22.12
CA PRO A 363 25.18 4.26 21.31
C PRO A 363 24.45 3.65 20.09
N GLN A 364 25.19 2.94 19.24
CA GLN A 364 24.62 1.97 18.30
C GLN A 364 24.30 0.66 19.04
N VAL A 365 23.32 -0.13 18.56
CA VAL A 365 22.83 -1.34 19.26
C VAL A 365 23.91 -2.39 19.58
N SER A 366 25.03 -2.42 18.85
CA SER A 366 26.07 -3.44 19.03
C SER A 366 27.40 -3.03 18.40
N LYS A 367 28.48 -3.60 18.94
CA LYS A 367 29.84 -3.50 18.38
C LYS A 367 29.91 -3.77 16.87
N LEU A 368 29.17 -4.75 16.36
CA LEU A 368 29.15 -5.10 14.94
C LEU A 368 28.57 -3.98 14.07
N GLN A 369 27.51 -3.29 14.53
CA GLN A 369 26.97 -2.14 13.80
C GLN A 369 27.88 -0.92 13.93
N TYR A 370 28.45 -0.70 15.10
CA TYR A 370 29.43 0.36 15.34
C TYR A 370 30.66 0.25 14.43
N GLU A 371 31.27 -0.94 14.34
CA GLU A 371 32.40 -1.22 13.43
C GLU A 371 32.00 -1.04 11.95
N ARG A 372 30.79 -1.50 11.56
CA ARG A 372 30.24 -1.30 10.20
C ARG A 372 30.04 0.18 9.85
N VAL A 373 29.46 0.98 10.75
CA VAL A 373 29.21 2.41 10.49
C VAL A 373 30.53 3.17 10.37
N LEU A 374 31.53 2.84 11.18
CA LEU A 374 32.87 3.41 11.06
C LEU A 374 33.59 2.98 9.77
N GLU A 375 33.40 1.74 9.28
CA GLU A 375 33.88 1.31 7.95
C GLU A 375 33.35 2.22 6.84
N TYR A 376 32.04 2.53 6.84
CA TYR A 376 31.45 3.44 5.85
C TYR A 376 31.99 4.87 5.96
N VAL A 377 32.30 5.34 7.17
CA VAL A 377 32.92 6.66 7.38
C VAL A 377 34.33 6.70 6.79
N GLU A 378 35.14 5.66 6.97
CA GLU A 378 36.47 5.57 6.34
C GLU A 378 36.38 5.39 4.81
N ALA A 379 35.41 4.61 4.32
CA ALA A 379 35.16 4.48 2.88
C ALA A 379 34.80 5.84 2.24
N GLY A 380 33.95 6.63 2.91
CA GLY A 380 33.61 7.99 2.47
C GLY A 380 34.83 8.92 2.34
N LYS A 381 35.73 8.88 3.35
CA LYS A 381 37.01 9.62 3.32
C LYS A 381 37.90 9.13 2.17
N ALA A 382 38.04 7.81 1.99
CA ALA A 382 38.91 7.19 1.00
C ALA A 382 38.44 7.41 -0.46
N GLU A 383 37.13 7.45 -0.70
CA GLU A 383 36.54 7.74 -2.02
C GLU A 383 36.59 9.24 -2.38
N GLY A 384 36.97 10.09 -1.43
CA GLY A 384 37.18 11.53 -1.62
C GLY A 384 35.96 12.39 -1.34
N ALA A 385 35.03 11.96 -0.47
CA ALA A 385 33.97 12.83 0.05
C ALA A 385 34.49 13.75 1.16
N ARG A 386 33.98 14.98 1.21
CA ARG A 386 34.40 15.97 2.21
C ARG A 386 33.59 15.83 3.50
N LEU A 387 34.24 15.29 4.53
CA LEU A 387 33.72 15.27 5.90
C LEU A 387 33.70 16.69 6.49
N VAL A 388 32.52 17.17 6.90
CA VAL A 388 32.33 18.52 7.49
C VAL A 388 31.89 18.52 8.97
N CYS A 389 31.43 17.37 9.48
CA CYS A 389 31.11 17.18 10.90
C CYS A 389 31.22 15.70 11.28
N GLY A 390 31.64 15.42 12.52
CA GLY A 390 31.70 14.08 13.10
C GLY A 390 32.74 13.16 12.44
N GLY A 391 32.33 11.92 12.18
CA GLY A 391 33.13 10.93 11.45
C GLY A 391 34.15 10.20 12.32
N LYS A 392 33.85 10.01 13.62
CA LYS A 392 34.69 9.33 14.62
C LYS A 392 33.84 8.63 15.70
N PRO A 393 34.44 7.70 16.47
CA PRO A 393 33.96 7.35 17.80
C PRO A 393 33.83 8.58 18.71
N LEU A 394 32.80 8.64 19.54
CA LEU A 394 32.82 9.50 20.73
C LEU A 394 33.58 8.77 21.84
N HIS A 395 34.62 9.39 22.41
CA HIS A 395 35.41 8.85 23.52
C HIS A 395 35.92 7.39 23.32
N ALA A 396 36.77 7.18 22.31
CA ALA A 396 37.33 5.87 21.95
C ALA A 396 38.05 5.09 23.08
N ASP A 397 38.46 5.77 24.15
CA ASP A 397 39.09 5.17 25.35
C ASP A 397 38.07 4.75 26.43
N THR A 398 36.78 4.93 26.18
CA THR A 398 35.67 4.58 27.10
C THR A 398 34.77 3.51 26.51
N LYS A 399 33.96 2.87 27.36
CA LYS A 399 32.98 1.87 26.95
C LYS A 399 31.81 2.47 26.18
N GLY A 400 31.19 1.62 25.37
CA GLY A 400 29.90 1.89 24.72
C GLY A 400 30.03 2.31 23.26
N PHE A 401 29.04 1.96 22.46
CA PHE A 401 29.14 1.99 21.00
C PHE A 401 28.78 3.37 20.39
N PHE A 402 29.35 4.45 20.93
CA PHE A 402 29.00 5.83 20.58
C PHE A 402 29.75 6.37 19.34
N ILE A 403 29.01 6.95 18.39
CA ILE A 403 29.55 7.56 17.16
C ILE A 403 29.11 9.03 17.08
N GLU A 404 29.98 9.91 16.59
CA GLU A 404 29.66 11.32 16.33
C GLU A 404 28.68 11.48 15.15
N PRO A 405 27.65 12.35 15.23
CA PRO A 405 26.79 12.72 14.11
C PRO A 405 27.59 13.21 12.91
N THR A 406 27.53 12.45 11.81
CA THR A 406 28.48 12.54 10.70
C THR A 406 27.84 13.14 9.45
N ILE A 407 28.51 14.14 8.86
CA ILE A 407 28.02 14.87 7.68
C ILE A 407 29.10 14.88 6.60
N PHE A 408 28.75 14.33 5.43
CA PHE A 408 29.57 14.38 4.21
C PHE A 408 28.96 15.32 3.16
N THR A 409 29.84 16.03 2.47
CA THR A 409 29.56 16.94 1.34
C THR A 409 30.49 16.61 0.18
N GLU A 410 30.32 17.26 -0.97
CA GLU A 410 31.14 17.02 -2.19
C GLU A 410 31.10 15.54 -2.66
N VAL A 411 29.98 14.88 -2.34
CA VAL A 411 29.73 13.46 -2.60
C VAL A 411 29.38 13.24 -4.08
N LYS A 412 29.90 12.16 -4.67
CA LYS A 412 29.61 11.73 -6.03
C LYS A 412 28.62 10.58 -5.99
N ASP A 413 27.69 10.53 -6.94
CA ASP A 413 26.63 9.52 -6.97
C ASP A 413 27.17 8.08 -7.11
N SER A 414 28.43 7.88 -7.49
CA SER A 414 29.07 6.56 -7.55
C SER A 414 29.65 6.05 -6.22
N MET A 415 29.65 6.86 -5.16
CA MET A 415 30.28 6.52 -3.87
C MET A 415 29.47 5.49 -3.07
N ARG A 416 30.15 4.63 -2.30
CA ARG A 416 29.50 3.66 -1.38
C ARG A 416 28.60 4.36 -0.37
N ILE A 417 29.08 5.47 0.22
CA ILE A 417 28.28 6.26 1.17
C ILE A 417 27.03 6.91 0.54
N TYR A 418 26.99 7.06 -0.78
CA TYR A 418 25.81 7.53 -1.51
C TYR A 418 24.87 6.36 -1.88
N ARG A 419 25.40 5.19 -2.24
CA ARG A 419 24.60 4.04 -2.73
C ARG A 419 24.12 3.08 -1.66
N GLU A 420 24.91 2.83 -0.62
CA GLU A 420 24.68 1.77 0.37
C GLU A 420 24.01 2.29 1.65
N GLU A 421 23.17 1.44 2.25
CA GLU A 421 22.58 1.67 3.57
C GLU A 421 23.64 1.52 4.67
N ILE A 422 23.95 2.64 5.33
CA ILE A 422 24.93 2.71 6.43
C ILE A 422 24.30 2.23 7.75
N PHE A 423 23.04 2.61 8.01
CA PHE A 423 22.26 2.28 9.20
C PHE A 423 22.87 2.82 10.52
N GLY A 424 23.37 4.05 10.46
CA GLY A 424 23.94 4.83 11.57
C GLY A 424 23.87 6.34 11.26
N PRO A 425 24.38 7.23 12.13
CA PRO A 425 24.08 8.66 12.12
C PRO A 425 24.96 9.40 11.10
N VAL A 426 24.81 9.05 9.82
CA VAL A 426 25.68 9.46 8.71
C VAL A 426 24.85 9.92 7.51
N VAL A 427 24.98 11.20 7.16
CA VAL A 427 24.27 11.82 6.02
C VAL A 427 25.22 12.23 4.91
N VAL A 428 24.77 12.12 3.65
CA VAL A 428 25.39 12.77 2.49
C VAL A 428 24.53 13.92 1.99
N ILE A 429 25.13 15.09 1.74
CA ILE A 429 24.45 16.28 1.22
C ILE A 429 25.03 16.65 -0.15
N SER A 430 24.18 16.91 -1.15
CA SER A 430 24.58 17.22 -2.54
C SER A 430 23.70 18.31 -3.18
N ARG A 431 24.27 19.04 -4.14
CA ARG A 431 23.59 20.07 -4.94
C ARG A 431 22.69 19.45 -6.01
N PHE A 432 21.62 20.14 -6.43
CA PHE A 432 20.92 19.95 -7.71
C PHE A 432 20.54 21.30 -8.35
N ASN A 433 20.24 21.31 -9.66
CA ASN A 433 20.03 22.52 -10.45
C ASN A 433 18.62 22.63 -11.08
N SER A 434 17.82 21.57 -11.04
CA SER A 434 16.47 21.51 -11.62
C SER A 434 15.57 20.48 -10.93
N GLU A 435 14.26 20.59 -11.10
CA GLU A 435 13.26 19.66 -10.57
C GLU A 435 13.43 18.25 -11.17
N GLU A 436 13.77 18.21 -12.46
CA GLU A 436 14.06 17.01 -13.23
C GLU A 436 15.35 16.31 -12.77
N GLU A 437 16.42 17.06 -12.50
CA GLU A 437 17.66 16.51 -11.92
C GLU A 437 17.41 15.94 -10.50
N ALA A 438 16.64 16.67 -9.69
CA ALA A 438 16.30 16.25 -8.32
C ALA A 438 15.52 14.92 -8.31
N ILE A 439 14.50 14.78 -9.16
CA ILE A 439 13.75 13.53 -9.34
C ILE A 439 14.66 12.42 -9.88
N SER A 440 15.44 12.69 -10.94
CA SER A 440 16.32 11.68 -11.53
C SER A 440 17.33 11.13 -10.54
N ARG A 441 17.91 11.98 -9.68
CA ARG A 441 18.91 11.56 -8.68
C ARG A 441 18.27 11.03 -7.40
N ALA A 442 17.07 11.45 -7.05
CA ALA A 442 16.25 10.77 -6.03
C ALA A 442 16.02 9.30 -6.43
N ASN A 443 15.63 9.06 -7.67
CA ASN A 443 15.29 7.75 -8.21
C ASN A 443 16.49 6.86 -8.55
N ASP A 444 17.69 7.42 -8.75
CA ASP A 444 18.94 6.68 -9.01
C ASP A 444 19.46 5.93 -7.76
N SER A 445 18.69 4.93 -7.34
CA SER A 445 18.94 4.05 -6.21
C SER A 445 18.29 2.69 -6.46
N THR A 446 18.90 1.63 -5.93
CA THR A 446 18.28 0.28 -5.89
C THR A 446 17.17 0.19 -4.84
N TYR A 447 17.11 1.16 -3.93
CA TYR A 447 16.13 1.30 -2.87
C TYR A 447 14.98 2.23 -3.27
N GLY A 448 13.85 2.12 -2.57
CA GLY A 448 12.65 2.94 -2.77
C GLY A 448 11.70 2.82 -1.59
N LEU A 449 12.18 3.09 -0.37
CA LEU A 449 11.37 2.99 0.84
C LEU A 449 10.61 4.28 1.13
N GLY A 450 11.30 5.30 1.65
CA GLY A 450 10.75 6.63 1.88
C GLY A 450 11.42 7.69 1.00
N ALA A 451 10.80 8.87 0.91
CA ALA A 451 11.38 10.09 0.39
C ALA A 451 10.72 11.32 1.04
N ALA A 452 11.39 12.46 1.05
CA ALA A 452 10.82 13.71 1.57
C ALA A 452 11.05 14.89 0.62
N VAL A 453 10.13 15.86 0.59
CA VAL A 453 10.14 16.99 -0.33
C VAL A 453 9.79 18.29 0.41
N PHE A 454 10.70 19.26 0.39
CA PHE A 454 10.54 20.58 1.01
C PHE A 454 10.39 21.66 -0.05
N THR A 455 9.22 22.28 -0.11
CA THR A 455 8.81 23.32 -1.07
C THR A 455 7.49 23.96 -0.61
N LYS A 456 7.24 25.22 -0.96
CA LYS A 456 5.96 25.91 -0.76
C LYS A 456 5.08 25.87 -2.03
N ASP A 457 5.63 25.54 -3.19
CA ASP A 457 4.87 25.20 -4.40
C ASP A 457 4.18 23.83 -4.23
N LEU A 458 2.85 23.87 -4.05
CA LEU A 458 2.03 22.66 -3.93
C LEU A 458 1.89 21.89 -5.26
N GLU A 459 2.00 22.57 -6.41
CA GLU A 459 2.01 21.89 -7.70
C GLU A 459 3.31 21.10 -7.87
N ARG A 460 4.46 21.68 -7.49
CA ARG A 460 5.74 20.96 -7.39
C ARG A 460 5.64 19.79 -6.42
N ALA A 461 5.12 20.00 -5.21
CA ALA A 461 5.00 18.93 -4.23
C ALA A 461 4.22 17.73 -4.80
N HIS A 462 3.11 17.97 -5.52
CA HIS A 462 2.35 16.92 -6.19
C HIS A 462 3.07 16.28 -7.38
N ARG A 463 3.76 17.06 -8.24
CA ARG A 463 4.56 16.50 -9.36
C ARG A 463 5.68 15.60 -8.82
N VAL A 464 6.52 16.14 -7.95
CA VAL A 464 7.69 15.46 -7.38
C VAL A 464 7.27 14.21 -6.58
N ALA A 465 6.20 14.28 -5.78
CA ALA A 465 5.70 13.10 -5.06
C ALA A 465 5.04 12.03 -5.95
N SER A 466 4.63 12.37 -7.18
CA SER A 466 4.11 11.41 -8.16
C SER A 466 5.22 10.71 -8.96
N GLU A 467 6.37 11.37 -9.15
CA GLU A 467 7.48 10.86 -9.96
C GLU A 467 8.59 10.19 -9.14
N ILE A 468 8.66 10.39 -7.82
CA ILE A 468 9.62 9.69 -6.95
C ILE A 468 9.20 8.23 -6.72
N GLU A 469 10.09 7.31 -7.05
CA GLU A 469 9.92 5.86 -6.91
C GLU A 469 10.17 5.40 -5.46
N ALA A 470 9.34 5.87 -4.53
CA ALA A 470 9.34 5.48 -3.12
C ALA A 470 8.00 4.85 -2.70
N GLY A 471 8.02 4.10 -1.60
CA GLY A 471 6.82 3.53 -0.96
C GLY A 471 5.98 4.55 -0.20
N MET A 472 6.65 5.55 0.40
CA MET A 472 6.06 6.69 1.10
C MET A 472 6.77 7.98 0.68
N VAL A 473 6.03 9.09 0.57
CA VAL A 473 6.60 10.42 0.33
C VAL A 473 6.03 11.43 1.34
N TRP A 474 6.91 12.09 2.09
CA TRP A 474 6.57 13.19 2.99
C TRP A 474 6.71 14.54 2.28
N VAL A 475 5.82 15.49 2.58
CA VAL A 475 5.86 16.85 2.03
C VAL A 475 5.94 17.85 3.19
N ASN A 476 7.05 18.58 3.25
CA ASN A 476 7.43 19.48 4.34
C ASN A 476 7.53 18.82 5.74
N SER A 477 7.73 17.51 5.79
CA SER A 477 8.05 16.71 6.99
C SER A 477 8.98 15.54 6.63
N SER A 478 9.33 14.68 7.60
CA SER A 478 10.16 13.47 7.37
C SER A 478 9.99 12.47 8.52
N ASN A 479 9.83 11.19 8.20
CA ASN A 479 9.68 10.06 9.15
C ASN A 479 8.48 10.13 10.13
N ASP A 480 7.56 11.09 10.01
CA ASP A 480 6.29 11.05 10.75
C ASP A 480 5.37 9.94 10.21
N GLY A 481 4.54 9.36 11.09
CA GLY A 481 3.76 8.17 10.75
C GLY A 481 2.46 8.05 11.54
N ASP A 482 1.53 7.25 11.00
CA ASP A 482 0.25 6.92 11.61
C ASP A 482 -0.10 5.46 11.22
N PRO A 483 -0.47 4.56 12.15
CA PRO A 483 -0.86 3.18 11.83
C PRO A 483 -2.00 3.03 10.79
N LYS A 484 -2.74 4.10 10.49
CA LYS A 484 -3.75 4.16 9.42
C LYS A 484 -3.16 4.22 8.01
N VAL A 485 -1.93 4.71 7.86
CA VAL A 485 -1.24 4.92 6.57
C VAL A 485 -0.41 3.69 6.24
N PRO A 486 -0.47 3.15 5.01
CA PRO A 486 0.34 2.00 4.63
C PRO A 486 1.83 2.37 4.53
N PHE A 487 2.68 1.51 5.07
CA PHE A 487 4.14 1.59 4.99
C PHE A 487 4.65 0.45 4.11
N GLY A 488 5.69 0.70 3.32
CA GLY A 488 6.52 -0.37 2.76
C GLY A 488 7.12 -0.08 1.40
N GLY A 489 8.23 -0.74 1.07
CA GLY A 489 9.10 -0.34 -0.04
C GLY A 489 8.64 -0.70 -1.45
N VAL A 490 9.26 -0.04 -2.44
CA VAL A 490 9.36 -0.52 -3.84
C VAL A 490 10.82 -0.88 -4.17
N LYS A 491 11.10 -1.31 -5.42
CA LYS A 491 12.43 -1.76 -5.87
C LYS A 491 13.00 -2.86 -4.95
N GLN A 492 14.24 -2.76 -4.47
CA GLN A 492 14.81 -3.70 -3.50
C GLN A 492 14.49 -3.34 -2.04
N SER A 493 13.75 -2.26 -1.75
CA SER A 493 13.37 -1.92 -0.37
C SER A 493 12.28 -2.82 0.19
N GLY A 494 11.38 -3.40 -0.62
CA GLY A 494 10.37 -4.32 -0.07
C GLY A 494 9.48 -5.03 -1.09
N ILE A 495 8.64 -5.93 -0.57
CA ILE A 495 7.56 -6.63 -1.27
C ILE A 495 6.35 -6.70 -0.32
N GLY A 496 5.22 -6.14 -0.75
CA GLY A 496 4.01 -6.00 0.07
C GLY A 496 3.92 -4.64 0.75
N ARG A 497 3.07 -4.55 1.77
CA ARG A 497 2.93 -3.40 2.68
C ARG A 497 2.61 -3.90 4.08
N GLU A 498 2.92 -3.07 5.06
CA GLU A 498 2.44 -3.16 6.45
C GLU A 498 1.71 -1.86 6.82
N LEU A 499 1.11 -1.80 8.01
CA LEU A 499 0.20 -0.72 8.43
C LEU A 499 -1.02 -0.50 7.48
N GLY A 500 -1.95 0.34 7.91
CA GLY A 500 -3.19 0.64 7.18
C GLY A 500 -4.08 -0.59 6.90
N GLU A 501 -5.02 -0.41 5.98
CA GLU A 501 -5.83 -1.52 5.45
C GLU A 501 -5.00 -2.48 4.59
N ALA A 502 -3.99 -1.95 3.86
CA ALA A 502 -3.12 -2.74 2.99
C ALA A 502 -2.36 -3.85 3.75
N GLY A 503 -1.94 -3.59 5.00
CA GLY A 503 -1.34 -4.60 5.87
C GLY A 503 -2.22 -5.83 6.11
N LEU A 504 -3.57 -5.69 6.10
CA LEU A 504 -4.50 -6.82 6.27
C LEU A 504 -4.55 -7.74 5.04
N GLU A 505 -4.14 -7.25 3.87
CA GLU A 505 -4.06 -8.05 2.65
C GLU A 505 -2.94 -9.08 2.72
N ALA A 506 -1.82 -8.72 3.33
CA ALA A 506 -0.73 -9.66 3.57
C ALA A 506 -1.16 -10.88 4.42
N TYR A 507 -2.14 -10.72 5.31
CA TYR A 507 -2.51 -11.74 6.31
C TYR A 507 -3.86 -12.43 6.07
N SER A 508 -4.51 -12.21 4.90
CA SER A 508 -5.77 -12.87 4.57
C SER A 508 -5.84 -13.33 3.11
N GLN A 509 -6.43 -14.50 2.88
CA GLN A 509 -6.66 -15.09 1.56
C GLN A 509 -8.12 -14.91 1.11
N VAL A 510 -8.31 -14.59 -0.18
CA VAL A 510 -9.63 -14.47 -0.80
C VAL A 510 -10.08 -15.83 -1.32
N LYS A 511 -11.23 -16.32 -0.85
CA LYS A 511 -11.91 -17.50 -1.43
C LYS A 511 -13.19 -17.07 -2.11
N ALA A 512 -13.28 -17.27 -3.42
CA ALA A 512 -14.55 -17.17 -4.14
C ALA A 512 -15.45 -18.37 -3.83
N VAL A 513 -16.73 -18.10 -3.62
CA VAL A 513 -17.80 -19.09 -3.46
C VAL A 513 -18.81 -18.88 -4.58
N HIS A 514 -19.26 -19.98 -5.18
CA HIS A 514 -20.25 -19.97 -6.25
C HIS A 514 -21.43 -20.83 -5.84
N ILE A 515 -22.58 -20.19 -5.66
CA ILE A 515 -23.87 -20.86 -5.46
C ILE A 515 -24.61 -20.81 -6.78
N ASN A 516 -24.75 -21.97 -7.42
CA ASN A 516 -25.66 -22.14 -8.55
C ASN A 516 -27.10 -22.09 -8.03
N MET A 517 -27.96 -21.33 -8.70
CA MET A 517 -29.37 -21.14 -8.35
C MET A 517 -30.33 -21.63 -9.45
N ALA A 518 -29.81 -22.25 -10.52
CA ALA A 518 -30.60 -22.80 -11.61
C ALA A 518 -30.36 -24.31 -11.82
N PRO A 519 -31.37 -25.05 -12.34
CA PRO A 519 -31.18 -26.42 -12.82
C PRO A 519 -30.13 -26.50 -13.96
N LEU A 520 -29.47 -27.65 -14.09
CA LEU A 520 -28.35 -27.87 -15.01
C LEU A 520 -28.76 -27.70 -16.49
N GLU A 521 -30.00 -28.05 -16.78
CA GLU A 521 -30.63 -28.02 -18.10
C GLU A 521 -30.66 -26.60 -18.69
N LEU A 522 -30.85 -25.56 -17.86
CA LEU A 522 -30.78 -24.15 -18.31
C LEU A 522 -29.34 -23.72 -18.63
N TRP A 523 -28.36 -24.24 -17.88
CA TRP A 523 -26.94 -24.03 -18.15
C TRP A 523 -26.50 -24.68 -19.47
N GLN A 524 -27.05 -25.85 -19.77
CA GLN A 524 -26.81 -26.55 -21.05
C GLN A 524 -27.50 -25.83 -22.22
N GLN A 525 -28.74 -25.37 -22.05
CA GLN A 525 -29.44 -24.58 -23.07
C GLN A 525 -28.67 -23.31 -23.46
N GLN A 526 -28.12 -22.56 -22.49
CA GLN A 526 -27.29 -21.38 -22.79
C GLN A 526 -25.99 -21.69 -23.57
N SER A 527 -25.48 -22.93 -23.52
CA SER A 527 -24.35 -23.32 -24.39
C SER A 527 -24.76 -23.68 -25.82
N THR A 528 -26.01 -24.13 -26.05
CA THR A 528 -26.50 -24.51 -27.38
C THR A 528 -27.03 -23.33 -28.20
N GLU A 529 -27.43 -22.22 -27.58
CA GLU A 529 -27.77 -20.97 -28.29
C GLU A 529 -26.54 -20.28 -28.94
N MET A 530 -25.32 -20.76 -28.69
CA MET A 530 -24.10 -20.28 -29.35
C MET A 530 -23.72 -21.06 -30.62
N ASP A 531 -24.34 -22.20 -30.91
CA ASP A 531 -24.17 -22.93 -32.18
C ASP A 531 -24.98 -22.25 -33.31
N VAL A 532 -24.54 -21.05 -33.69
CA VAL A 532 -24.96 -20.43 -34.94
C VAL A 532 -24.40 -21.26 -36.08
N GLU A 533 -25.26 -22.01 -36.79
CA GLU A 533 -24.85 -22.71 -38.02
C GLU A 533 -24.15 -21.72 -38.96
N PRO A 534 -22.91 -22.00 -39.42
CA PRO A 534 -22.26 -21.15 -40.40
C PRO A 534 -23.11 -21.15 -41.68
N PRO A 535 -23.35 -19.98 -42.31
CA PRO A 535 -24.31 -19.88 -43.41
C PRO A 535 -23.97 -20.85 -44.54
N SER A 536 -24.97 -21.61 -44.97
CA SER A 536 -24.82 -22.67 -45.96
C SER A 536 -24.48 -22.10 -47.34
N TYR A 537 -23.19 -22.11 -47.69
CA TYR A 537 -22.69 -21.71 -49.00
C TYR A 537 -23.27 -22.61 -50.10
N SER A 538 -24.40 -22.19 -50.68
CA SER A 538 -25.15 -22.96 -51.66
C SER A 538 -25.85 -22.08 -52.69
N GLU A 539 -25.07 -21.33 -53.46
CA GLU A 539 -25.25 -21.28 -54.91
C GLU A 539 -23.96 -20.81 -55.61
N VAL A 540 -23.65 -21.42 -56.76
CA VAL A 540 -22.49 -21.07 -57.58
C VAL A 540 -23.00 -20.44 -58.87
N THR A 541 -22.87 -19.12 -58.98
CA THR A 541 -23.01 -18.42 -60.26
C THR A 541 -21.77 -18.70 -61.12
N THR A 542 -21.97 -18.92 -62.43
CA THR A 542 -20.92 -19.45 -63.32
C THR A 542 -19.86 -18.43 -63.75
N ASP A 543 -20.05 -17.15 -63.45
CA ASP A 543 -19.08 -16.09 -63.69
C ASP A 543 -18.28 -15.82 -62.41
N GLY A 544 -16.95 -15.83 -62.54
CA GLY A 544 -15.99 -16.05 -61.43
C GLY A 544 -15.79 -14.90 -60.44
N GLU A 545 -16.80 -14.08 -60.18
CA GLU A 545 -16.74 -13.02 -59.16
C GLU A 545 -17.22 -13.51 -57.80
N TYR A 546 -16.30 -13.65 -56.85
CA TYR A 546 -16.65 -13.84 -55.44
C TYR A 546 -17.20 -12.54 -54.85
N LEU A 547 -18.52 -12.34 -54.99
CA LEU A 547 -19.27 -11.37 -54.19
C LEU A 547 -19.26 -11.81 -52.72
N LEU A 548 -18.19 -11.44 -52.01
CA LEU A 548 -18.16 -11.47 -50.55
C LEU A 548 -19.30 -10.57 -50.03
N PRO A 549 -20.21 -11.08 -49.17
CA PRO A 549 -21.17 -10.21 -48.50
C PRO A 549 -20.42 -9.18 -47.65
N PRO A 550 -20.98 -7.96 -47.46
CA PRO A 550 -20.27 -6.85 -46.81
C PRO A 550 -19.79 -7.23 -45.41
N ALA A 551 -18.47 -7.36 -45.26
CA ALA A 551 -17.82 -7.81 -44.04
C ALA A 551 -18.09 -6.83 -42.90
N THR A 552 -18.98 -7.22 -41.97
CA THR A 552 -19.45 -6.35 -40.90
C THR A 552 -18.43 -6.27 -39.77
N LEU A 553 -17.42 -5.40 -39.93
CA LEU A 553 -16.47 -5.08 -38.85
C LEU A 553 -17.18 -4.25 -37.76
N ARG A 554 -17.61 -4.92 -36.68
CA ARG A 554 -18.19 -4.24 -35.52
C ARG A 554 -17.13 -3.55 -34.67
N ILE A 555 -17.02 -2.24 -34.81
CA ILE A 555 -16.50 -1.33 -33.77
C ILE A 555 -17.71 -0.58 -33.17
N SER A 556 -17.58 -0.06 -31.95
CA SER A 556 -18.69 0.32 -31.07
C SER A 556 -19.73 1.29 -31.67
N GLY A 557 -20.91 0.76 -32.00
CA GLY A 557 -22.19 1.44 -31.79
C GLY A 557 -22.92 2.06 -32.99
N HIS A 558 -22.26 2.30 -34.12
CA HIS A 558 -22.89 2.97 -35.27
C HIS A 558 -22.77 2.18 -36.58
N VAL A 559 -23.82 2.28 -37.39
CA VAL A 559 -23.84 1.81 -38.79
C VAL A 559 -23.77 3.06 -39.68
N ILE A 560 -22.80 3.10 -40.58
CA ILE A 560 -22.70 4.12 -41.62
C ILE A 560 -22.89 3.41 -42.96
N TYR A 561 -23.89 3.83 -43.74
CA TYR A 561 -24.01 3.50 -45.15
C TYR A 561 -23.57 4.70 -45.98
N SER A 562 -22.76 4.46 -47.00
CA SER A 562 -22.78 5.26 -48.23
C SER A 562 -23.20 4.35 -49.37
N ASP A 563 -24.29 4.72 -50.04
CA ASP A 563 -24.84 4.05 -51.22
C ASP A 563 -24.24 4.62 -52.52
N LYS A 564 -23.30 5.59 -52.43
CA LYS A 564 -22.79 6.31 -53.60
C LYS A 564 -21.27 6.42 -53.63
N SER A 565 -20.73 5.98 -54.76
CA SER A 565 -19.36 6.23 -55.20
C SER A 565 -19.07 7.72 -55.31
N ALA A 566 -17.84 8.12 -54.95
CA ALA A 566 -17.27 9.46 -55.07
C ALA A 566 -17.72 10.53 -54.03
N THR A 567 -17.20 10.39 -52.81
CA THR A 567 -16.71 11.52 -51.98
C THR A 567 -15.44 11.10 -51.26
N GLU A 568 -14.46 12.00 -51.13
CA GLU A 568 -13.20 11.76 -50.42
C GLU A 568 -13.39 11.71 -48.88
N PRO A 569 -12.51 11.04 -48.11
CA PRO A 569 -12.59 11.01 -46.65
C PRO A 569 -12.27 12.39 -46.07
N LEU A 570 -13.12 12.86 -45.15
CA LEU A 570 -13.13 14.25 -44.68
C LEU A 570 -12.14 14.56 -43.54
N TYR A 571 -11.53 13.54 -42.91
CA TYR A 571 -10.54 13.72 -41.84
C TYR A 571 -9.41 12.70 -41.91
N GLU A 572 -8.18 13.20 -41.87
CA GLU A 572 -6.97 12.43 -41.58
C GLU A 572 -6.59 12.68 -40.11
N LEU A 573 -6.48 11.61 -39.31
CA LEU A 573 -6.03 11.67 -37.91
C LEU A 573 -4.87 10.71 -37.70
N SER A 574 -3.67 11.20 -38.00
CA SER A 574 -2.42 10.54 -37.64
C SER A 574 -2.24 10.52 -36.12
N HIS A 575 -2.08 9.34 -35.54
CA HIS A 575 -1.32 9.14 -34.31
C HIS A 575 -0.34 8.00 -34.57
N GLU A 576 0.94 8.34 -34.75
CA GLU A 576 2.00 7.34 -34.86
C GLU A 576 2.24 6.68 -33.49
N LEU A 577 2.50 5.38 -33.52
CA LEU A 577 3.75 4.89 -32.93
C LEU A 577 4.20 3.59 -33.61
N ILE A 578 5.51 3.52 -33.87
CA ILE A 578 6.28 2.44 -34.51
C ILE A 578 6.25 2.45 -36.05
N HIS A 579 7.31 3.05 -36.61
CA HIS A 579 7.76 2.83 -37.98
C HIS A 579 8.25 1.39 -38.18
N LEU A 580 7.63 0.63 -39.10
CA LEU A 580 8.27 -0.52 -39.75
C LEU A 580 8.17 -0.36 -41.27
N ARG A 581 9.28 -0.01 -41.92
CA ARG A 581 9.44 -0.04 -43.37
C ARG A 581 9.92 -1.42 -43.84
N ASP A 582 9.02 -2.21 -44.42
CA ASP A 582 9.35 -3.00 -45.61
C ASP A 582 8.16 -2.90 -46.57
N THR A 583 8.39 -2.26 -47.72
CA THR A 583 7.38 -2.06 -48.77
C THR A 583 7.56 -3.05 -49.94
N THR A 584 8.28 -4.16 -49.74
CA THR A 584 8.79 -4.98 -50.86
C THR A 584 8.70 -6.50 -50.72
N ARG A 585 8.30 -7.09 -49.58
CA ARG A 585 8.29 -8.57 -49.41
C ARG A 585 7.00 -9.13 -48.81
N SER A 586 6.37 -10.03 -49.57
CA SER A 586 5.22 -10.83 -49.14
C SER A 586 5.65 -12.05 -48.32
N ILE A 587 4.94 -12.32 -47.22
CA ILE A 587 5.06 -13.57 -46.47
C ILE A 587 3.87 -14.47 -46.83
N THR A 588 4.15 -15.61 -47.46
CA THR A 588 3.13 -16.63 -47.78
C THR A 588 2.99 -17.63 -46.63
N VAL A 589 1.87 -17.60 -45.92
CA VAL A 589 1.51 -18.65 -44.95
C VAL A 589 0.76 -19.76 -45.68
N LYS A 590 1.39 -20.94 -45.84
CA LYS A 590 0.69 -22.16 -46.29
C LYS A 590 -0.02 -22.81 -45.11
N ARG A 591 -1.30 -23.11 -45.27
CA ARG A 591 -2.02 -24.06 -44.43
C ARG A 591 -1.52 -25.48 -44.72
N LEU A 592 -1.17 -26.22 -43.68
CA LEU A 592 -0.87 -27.66 -43.76
C LEU A 592 -2.14 -28.44 -43.41
N ASP A 593 -2.86 -28.91 -44.42
CA ASP A 593 -4.01 -29.80 -44.20
C ASP A 593 -3.55 -31.23 -43.93
N THR A 594 -3.26 -31.54 -42.66
CA THR A 594 -3.05 -32.90 -42.17
C THR A 594 -4.38 -33.66 -42.12
N THR A 595 -4.80 -34.19 -43.27
CA THR A 595 -5.97 -35.08 -43.36
C THR A 595 -5.71 -36.38 -42.58
N ILE A 596 -6.30 -36.53 -41.40
CA ILE A 596 -6.33 -37.82 -40.69
C ILE A 596 -7.25 -38.76 -41.49
N LYS A 597 -6.66 -39.67 -42.25
CA LYS A 597 -7.40 -40.76 -42.91
C LYS A 597 -7.89 -41.76 -41.86
N PRO A 598 -9.17 -42.15 -41.86
CA PRO A 598 -9.60 -43.37 -41.17
C PRO A 598 -8.88 -44.58 -41.77
N SER A 599 -8.23 -45.40 -40.94
CA SER A 599 -7.58 -46.64 -41.38
C SER A 599 -8.60 -47.75 -41.56
N SER A 600 -8.66 -48.33 -42.76
CA SER A 600 -9.64 -49.34 -43.13
C SER A 600 -9.22 -50.76 -42.74
N SER A 601 -9.65 -51.23 -41.55
CA SER A 601 -9.61 -52.67 -41.21
C SER A 601 -10.47 -53.01 -39.98
N SER A 602 -11.51 -53.86 -40.17
CA SER A 602 -12.18 -54.74 -39.18
C SER A 602 -12.73 -54.15 -37.86
N THR A 603 -13.91 -54.51 -37.33
CA THR A 603 -15.04 -55.34 -37.78
C THR A 603 -16.22 -55.10 -36.82
N GLY A 604 -17.46 -54.97 -37.30
CA GLY A 604 -18.66 -54.90 -36.45
C GLY A 604 -19.66 -53.83 -36.92
N PRO A 605 -20.98 -54.11 -37.00
CA PRO A 605 -21.91 -53.20 -37.65
C PRO A 605 -22.66 -52.28 -36.68
N LEU A 606 -22.74 -50.99 -37.04
CA LEU A 606 -23.93 -50.16 -36.79
C LEU A 606 -24.44 -49.69 -38.16
N SER A 607 -25.72 -49.92 -38.41
CA SER A 607 -26.32 -49.83 -39.74
C SER A 607 -26.70 -48.40 -40.14
N HIS A 608 -26.26 -47.96 -41.31
CA HIS A 608 -26.95 -46.87 -42.04
C HIS A 608 -28.37 -47.31 -42.43
N ALA A 609 -29.36 -46.45 -42.19
CA ALA A 609 -30.48 -46.13 -43.09
C ALA A 609 -31.36 -45.03 -42.44
N VAL A 610 -31.99 -44.05 -43.09
CA VAL A 610 -31.88 -43.29 -44.36
C VAL A 610 -33.30 -42.73 -44.62
N THR A 611 -33.43 -41.40 -44.68
CA THR A 611 -34.57 -40.60 -45.22
C THR A 611 -36.01 -40.76 -44.69
N GLN A 612 -36.66 -39.62 -44.41
CA GLN A 612 -37.85 -39.05 -45.12
C GLN A 612 -38.23 -37.71 -44.42
N LYS A 613 -38.33 -36.55 -45.07
CA LYS A 613 -39.32 -36.01 -46.04
C LYS A 613 -40.73 -35.70 -45.47
N ARG A 614 -41.28 -34.53 -45.87
CA ARG A 614 -42.65 -33.95 -45.69
C ARG A 614 -42.83 -33.03 -44.45
N HIS A 615 -43.19 -31.72 -44.56
CA HIS A 615 -44.48 -31.02 -44.87
C HIS A 615 -45.35 -30.76 -43.59
N ILE A 616 -46.14 -29.67 -43.40
CA ILE A 616 -46.59 -28.55 -44.28
C ILE A 616 -46.98 -27.25 -43.48
N TYR A 617 -47.57 -26.23 -44.13
CA TYR A 617 -48.23 -24.99 -43.61
C TYR A 617 -49.19 -25.19 -42.39
N ASP A 618 -49.51 -24.19 -41.55
CA ASP A 618 -50.39 -23.01 -41.83
C ASP A 618 -50.14 -21.77 -40.92
N LEU A 619 -50.65 -20.61 -41.33
CA LEU A 619 -50.59 -19.29 -40.68
C LEU A 619 -51.93 -18.92 -40.01
N LYS A 620 -51.90 -18.06 -38.97
CA LYS A 620 -52.95 -17.03 -38.75
C LYS A 620 -52.51 -15.85 -37.88
N HIS A 621 -52.94 -14.67 -38.35
CA HIS A 621 -52.77 -13.31 -37.81
C HIS A 621 -53.80 -12.99 -36.68
N PRO A 622 -53.97 -11.72 -36.24
CA PRO A 622 -52.99 -10.76 -35.70
C PRO A 622 -53.44 -10.14 -34.35
N GLY A 623 -52.50 -9.61 -33.58
CA GLY A 623 -52.78 -8.83 -32.35
C GLY A 623 -52.18 -7.43 -32.36
N ILE A 624 -52.70 -6.52 -33.19
CA ILE A 624 -52.28 -5.10 -33.16
C ILE A 624 -52.93 -4.39 -31.97
N ILE A 625 -52.12 -3.92 -31.02
CA ILE A 625 -52.51 -2.88 -30.07
C ILE A 625 -51.58 -1.69 -30.28
N THR A 626 -52.18 -0.53 -30.57
CA THR A 626 -51.49 0.73 -30.85
C THR A 626 -51.10 1.44 -29.56
N GLY A 627 -49.81 1.71 -29.35
CA GLY A 627 -49.32 2.57 -28.27
C GLY A 627 -47.84 2.94 -28.48
N PRO A 628 -47.41 4.19 -28.18
CA PRO A 628 -46.03 4.60 -28.38
C PRO A 628 -45.10 4.02 -27.31
N VAL A 629 -43.99 3.42 -27.74
CA VAL A 629 -42.94 2.92 -26.84
C VAL A 629 -42.14 4.11 -26.30
N PHE A 630 -42.49 4.56 -25.09
CA PHE A 630 -41.68 5.49 -24.31
C PHE A 630 -40.94 4.77 -23.19
N LEU A 631 -39.70 4.36 -23.48
CA LEU A 631 -38.69 4.06 -22.48
C LEU A 631 -37.73 5.26 -22.40
N TYR A 632 -38.03 6.26 -21.56
CA TYR A 632 -37.08 7.31 -21.14
C TYR A 632 -37.36 7.74 -19.68
N ASN A 633 -36.32 7.81 -18.84
CA ASN A 633 -36.34 8.30 -17.43
C ASN A 633 -35.46 9.56 -17.31
N ALA A 634 -35.63 10.33 -16.24
CA ALA A 634 -35.04 11.65 -16.03
C ALA A 634 -34.27 11.84 -14.69
N GLU A 635 -33.94 10.76 -13.97
CA GLU A 635 -33.76 10.81 -12.51
C GLU A 635 -32.36 11.14 -11.93
N SER A 636 -31.22 10.96 -12.62
CA SER A 636 -29.84 11.10 -12.06
C SER A 636 -28.98 12.18 -12.75
N VAL A 637 -29.59 13.19 -13.35
CA VAL A 637 -28.89 14.29 -14.02
C VAL A 637 -28.69 15.38 -12.99
N SER A 638 -29.77 15.66 -12.26
CA SER A 638 -29.90 15.41 -10.83
C SER A 638 -29.12 14.20 -10.23
N ARG A 639 -27.87 13.98 -10.63
CA ARG A 639 -26.77 13.35 -9.88
C ARG A 639 -25.47 13.99 -10.34
N HIS A 640 -25.37 14.50 -11.58
CA HIS A 640 -24.31 15.43 -12.05
C HIS A 640 -24.80 16.77 -12.74
N SER A 641 -25.40 17.76 -12.01
CA SER A 641 -25.81 19.17 -12.38
C SER A 641 -26.26 20.23 -11.25
N LEU A 642 -26.12 20.03 -9.90
CA LEU A 642 -26.64 20.80 -8.71
C LEU A 642 -25.69 20.91 -7.47
N CYS A 643 -24.95 19.87 -7.06
CA CYS A 643 -23.82 19.90 -6.11
C CYS A 643 -22.73 20.92 -6.50
N SER A 644 -22.46 21.13 -7.80
CA SER A 644 -21.61 22.25 -8.25
C SER A 644 -22.31 23.61 -8.22
N PHE A 645 -23.56 23.65 -7.73
CA PHE A 645 -24.28 24.84 -7.32
C PHE A 645 -24.53 24.89 -5.80
N GLY A 646 -23.82 24.06 -5.01
CA GLY A 646 -23.68 24.24 -3.56
C GLY A 646 -24.89 23.83 -2.72
N MET A 647 -25.74 22.92 -3.20
CA MET A 647 -26.96 22.48 -2.50
C MET A 647 -26.72 21.29 -1.55
N SER A 648 -26.22 21.56 -0.33
CA SER A 648 -26.26 20.59 0.77
C SER A 648 -27.60 20.67 1.52
N THR A 649 -28.33 19.55 1.57
CA THR A 649 -29.76 19.44 1.95
C THR A 649 -30.72 20.19 1.01
N TYR A 650 -31.91 19.64 0.77
CA TYR A 650 -32.93 20.32 -0.01
C TYR A 650 -34.35 19.95 0.46
N ARG A 651 -35.28 20.89 0.65
CA ARG A 651 -35.31 22.31 0.24
C ARG A 651 -35.31 23.28 1.45
N PRO A 652 -35.02 24.59 1.30
CA PRO A 652 -34.56 25.35 0.11
C PRO A 652 -33.15 25.99 0.36
N ARG A 653 -32.42 26.62 -0.58
CA ARG A 653 -32.72 27.28 -1.88
C ARG A 653 -31.73 26.86 -2.99
N LEU A 654 -32.15 26.94 -4.25
CA LEU A 654 -31.59 26.14 -5.36
C LEU A 654 -30.24 26.65 -5.92
N PHE A 655 -29.82 27.86 -5.55
CA PHE A 655 -28.53 28.46 -5.91
C PHE A 655 -28.19 29.51 -4.84
N SER A 656 -26.98 29.50 -4.26
CA SER A 656 -26.44 30.65 -3.50
C SER A 656 -24.94 30.56 -3.26
N SER A 657 -24.22 31.66 -3.46
CA SER A 657 -22.76 31.74 -3.30
C SER A 657 -22.32 33.02 -2.57
N ALA A 658 -21.49 32.88 -1.53
CA ALA A 658 -20.73 33.95 -0.87
C ALA A 658 -19.65 33.29 0.02
N ASN A 659 -18.40 33.75 0.14
CA ASN A 659 -17.71 34.88 -0.49
C ASN A 659 -16.22 34.56 -0.69
N GLY A 660 -15.64 35.05 -1.78
CA GLY A 660 -14.21 35.39 -1.89
C GLY A 660 -13.18 34.27 -1.96
N PHE A 661 -12.52 34.15 -3.11
CA PHE A 661 -11.15 34.65 -3.25
C PHE A 661 -10.88 35.11 -4.69
N ARG A 662 -9.90 35.99 -4.86
CA ARG A 662 -9.34 36.43 -6.15
C ARG A 662 -7.82 36.34 -6.06
N VAL A 663 -7.16 36.13 -7.19
CA VAL A 663 -5.80 36.64 -7.44
C VAL A 663 -5.83 37.39 -8.79
N HIS A 664 -5.03 38.46 -8.90
CA HIS A 664 -4.88 39.31 -10.09
C HIS A 664 -3.40 39.52 -10.37
N ARG A 665 -2.96 39.34 -11.63
CA ARG A 665 -1.96 40.12 -12.39
C ARG A 665 -1.57 39.35 -13.67
N ALA A 666 -0.93 39.93 -14.69
CA ALA A 666 -0.41 41.29 -14.83
C ALA A 666 -0.97 42.03 -16.06
N ALA A 667 -0.57 43.30 -16.24
CA ALA A 667 -1.09 44.17 -17.29
C ALA A 667 -0.40 44.00 -18.65
N LYS A 668 -1.12 44.32 -19.72
CA LYS A 668 -0.57 44.82 -20.99
C LYS A 668 -1.36 46.06 -21.41
N GLY A 669 -0.71 46.97 -22.15
CA GLY A 669 -1.29 48.27 -22.49
C GLY A 669 -2.52 48.16 -23.39
N LEU A 670 -3.60 48.85 -22.98
CA LEU A 670 -4.76 49.25 -23.80
C LEU A 670 -5.37 48.16 -24.71
N GLY A 671 -6.02 47.19 -24.06
CA GLY A 671 -6.83 46.15 -24.72
C GLY A 671 -7.77 45.45 -23.72
N HIS A 672 -8.57 46.22 -22.98
CA HIS A 672 -9.30 45.69 -21.83
C HIS A 672 -10.50 44.78 -22.17
N GLN A 673 -10.26 43.47 -22.25
CA GLN A 673 -11.20 42.48 -21.73
C GLN A 673 -10.44 41.41 -20.92
N VAL A 674 -10.67 41.37 -19.61
CA VAL A 674 -10.28 40.26 -18.75
C VAL A 674 -11.45 39.28 -18.71
N VAL A 675 -11.34 38.16 -19.44
CA VAL A 675 -12.34 37.08 -19.41
C VAL A 675 -11.84 35.98 -18.48
N VAL A 676 -12.41 35.94 -17.27
CA VAL A 676 -12.32 34.78 -16.36
C VAL A 676 -13.63 34.01 -16.43
N ARG A 677 -13.56 32.70 -16.73
CA ARG A 677 -14.49 31.64 -16.25
C ARG A 677 -14.12 30.28 -16.87
N GLY A 678 -13.78 29.31 -16.02
CA GLY A 678 -14.07 27.90 -16.29
C GLY A 678 -15.25 27.43 -15.42
N LEU A 679 -15.80 26.24 -15.68
CA LEU A 679 -16.43 25.31 -14.70
C LEU A 679 -17.06 24.05 -15.36
N LEU A 680 -17.11 22.97 -14.58
CA LEU A 680 -17.94 21.76 -14.75
C LEU A 680 -19.08 21.78 -13.71
N PHE A 681 -20.18 21.01 -13.89
CA PHE A 681 -21.30 20.98 -12.93
C PHE A 681 -21.85 19.54 -12.58
N SER A 682 -22.14 19.21 -11.29
CA SER A 682 -22.51 17.87 -10.67
C SER A 682 -23.72 17.92 -9.64
N ALA A 683 -24.63 16.92 -9.25
CA ALA A 683 -26.04 16.99 -8.60
C ALA A 683 -26.62 15.84 -7.63
N VAL A 684 -27.99 15.60 -7.57
CA VAL A 684 -28.98 15.16 -6.51
C VAL A 684 -30.52 15.10 -6.93
N SER A 685 -31.14 13.94 -7.27
CA SER A 685 -32.59 13.50 -7.30
C SER A 685 -32.67 11.97 -7.51
N THR A 686 -33.82 11.33 -7.26
CA THR A 686 -33.98 9.85 -7.11
C THR A 686 -35.42 9.26 -7.25
N LYS A 687 -36.26 9.62 -8.24
CA LYS A 687 -37.47 8.83 -8.64
C LYS A 687 -37.82 8.87 -10.17
N ALA A 688 -37.62 7.78 -10.96
CA ALA A 688 -38.32 7.38 -12.23
C ALA A 688 -37.68 6.11 -12.92
N SER A 689 -38.07 5.62 -14.13
CA SER A 689 -37.40 4.49 -14.90
C SER A 689 -37.82 4.40 -16.40
N ALA A 690 -36.99 4.15 -17.45
CA ALA A 690 -35.52 3.96 -17.69
C ALA A 690 -35.11 4.46 -19.14
N VAL A 691 -33.83 4.37 -19.59
CA VAL A 691 -33.24 4.60 -20.99
C VAL A 691 -32.81 6.06 -21.44
N LYS A 692 -31.90 6.23 -22.44
CA LYS A 692 -30.74 7.20 -22.46
C LYS A 692 -30.40 7.91 -23.81
N TYR A 693 -30.16 9.23 -23.87
CA TYR A 693 -29.95 10.05 -25.10
C TYR A 693 -28.50 10.54 -25.31
N GLU A 694 -28.07 10.70 -26.56
CA GLU A 694 -26.79 11.34 -26.95
C GLU A 694 -27.02 12.43 -28.01
N TRP A 695 -26.36 13.58 -27.86
CA TRP A 695 -26.40 14.70 -28.79
C TRP A 695 -25.01 14.96 -29.36
N SER A 696 -24.87 14.81 -30.68
CA SER A 696 -23.63 15.08 -31.41
C SER A 696 -23.69 16.38 -32.21
N ASP A 697 -22.56 16.78 -32.79
CA ASP A 697 -22.47 17.82 -33.81
C ASP A 697 -22.69 17.27 -35.23
N GLU A 698 -22.48 18.12 -36.24
CA GLU A 698 -22.62 17.78 -37.67
C GLU A 698 -21.52 16.85 -38.23
N ARG A 699 -20.53 16.47 -37.40
CA ARG A 699 -19.47 15.48 -37.69
C ARG A 699 -19.66 14.18 -36.90
N GLY A 700 -20.59 14.17 -35.94
CA GLY A 700 -20.82 13.05 -35.02
C GLY A 700 -20.15 13.18 -33.65
N GLU A 701 -19.36 14.24 -33.40
CA GLU A 701 -18.65 14.42 -32.12
C GLU A 701 -19.63 14.72 -30.98
N ILE A 702 -19.48 14.01 -29.86
CA ILE A 702 -20.47 14.03 -28.77
C ILE A 702 -20.37 15.34 -27.98
N LEU A 703 -21.46 16.11 -27.99
CA LEU A 703 -21.59 17.39 -27.30
C LEU A 703 -22.19 17.23 -25.90
N ALA A 704 -23.24 16.41 -25.78
CA ALA A 704 -23.91 16.15 -24.51
C ALA A 704 -24.61 14.79 -24.48
N ARG A 705 -24.93 14.27 -23.29
CA ARG A 705 -25.49 12.92 -23.12
C ARG A 705 -26.29 12.77 -21.83
N GLU A 706 -27.48 12.17 -21.89
CA GLU A 706 -28.35 11.75 -20.78
C GLU A 706 -28.27 10.22 -20.56
N LEU A 707 -28.15 9.73 -19.32
CA LEU A 707 -27.57 8.38 -19.06
C LEU A 707 -28.23 7.55 -17.93
N ASN A 708 -29.09 6.58 -18.24
CA ASN A 708 -30.02 5.95 -17.29
C ASN A 708 -29.57 4.72 -16.49
N SER A 709 -30.19 4.56 -15.31
CA SER A 709 -29.96 3.48 -14.33
C SER A 709 -31.17 3.35 -13.38
N ALA A 710 -31.19 2.33 -12.50
CA ALA A 710 -32.21 2.15 -11.45
C ALA A 710 -32.03 3.09 -10.24
N GLN A 711 -31.18 4.11 -10.37
CA GLN A 711 -31.13 5.31 -9.52
C GLN A 711 -31.01 6.58 -10.39
N GLY A 712 -31.35 6.47 -11.70
CA GLY A 712 -31.67 7.54 -12.66
C GLY A 712 -30.80 7.80 -13.89
N CYS A 713 -31.25 8.77 -14.72
CA CYS A 713 -30.64 9.31 -15.97
C CYS A 713 -29.64 10.45 -15.75
N LYS A 714 -28.39 10.43 -16.24
CA LYS A 714 -27.29 11.39 -15.89
C LYS A 714 -26.81 12.28 -17.07
N LEU A 715 -26.76 13.62 -16.92
CA LEU A 715 -26.34 14.55 -18.00
C LEU A 715 -24.86 14.91 -17.89
N PHE A 716 -24.21 14.96 -19.04
CA PHE A 716 -22.85 15.50 -19.22
C PHE A 716 -22.83 16.43 -20.43
N ILE A 717 -21.93 17.42 -20.40
CA ILE A 717 -21.76 18.43 -21.46
C ILE A 717 -20.27 18.68 -21.66
N THR A 718 -19.76 18.52 -22.88
CA THR A 718 -18.32 18.50 -23.19
C THR A 718 -17.70 19.91 -23.31
N LYS A 719 -16.39 19.97 -23.59
CA LYS A 719 -15.55 21.17 -23.53
C LYS A 719 -15.67 22.04 -24.79
N GLU A 720 -15.82 21.42 -25.97
CA GLU A 720 -15.90 22.09 -27.28
C GLU A 720 -17.24 22.82 -27.52
N MET A 721 -18.22 22.68 -26.62
CA MET A 721 -19.51 23.36 -26.73
C MET A 721 -19.45 24.87 -26.47
N SER A 722 -20.05 25.67 -27.35
CA SER A 722 -20.32 27.08 -27.06
C SER A 722 -21.31 27.25 -25.88
N VAL A 723 -21.08 28.26 -25.06
CA VAL A 723 -21.81 28.47 -23.78
C VAL A 723 -23.34 28.49 -23.98
N LYS A 724 -23.84 29.18 -25.02
CA LYS A 724 -25.27 29.21 -25.36
C LYS A 724 -25.86 27.81 -25.64
N LYS A 725 -25.08 26.90 -26.24
CA LYS A 725 -25.52 25.53 -26.57
C LYS A 725 -25.51 24.63 -25.33
N ARG A 726 -24.60 24.89 -24.37
CA ARG A 726 -24.56 24.26 -23.03
C ARG A 726 -25.77 24.64 -22.17
N ASP A 727 -26.08 25.93 -22.02
CA ASP A 727 -27.15 26.40 -21.13
C ASP A 727 -28.56 25.95 -21.57
N ALA A 728 -28.80 25.88 -22.88
CA ALA A 728 -30.06 25.42 -23.46
C ALA A 728 -30.36 23.94 -23.14
N LEU A 729 -29.34 23.07 -23.17
CA LEU A 729 -29.48 21.65 -22.88
C LEU A 729 -29.78 21.37 -21.40
N VAL A 730 -29.14 22.11 -20.48
CA VAL A 730 -29.47 22.03 -19.04
C VAL A 730 -30.94 22.40 -18.79
N THR A 731 -31.41 23.48 -19.43
CA THR A 731 -32.79 23.96 -19.28
C THR A 731 -33.82 22.95 -19.78
N ALA A 732 -33.60 22.36 -20.95
CA ALA A 732 -34.50 21.35 -21.54
C ALA A 732 -34.62 20.10 -20.66
N TRP A 733 -33.50 19.64 -20.08
CA TRP A 733 -33.49 18.47 -19.20
C TRP A 733 -34.28 18.69 -17.89
N VAL A 734 -34.15 19.85 -17.24
CA VAL A 734 -34.87 20.14 -15.98
C VAL A 734 -36.39 20.03 -16.17
N LEU A 735 -36.90 20.57 -17.29
CA LEU A 735 -38.31 20.54 -17.63
C LEU A 735 -38.84 19.12 -17.85
N ARG A 736 -38.05 18.23 -18.50
CA ARG A 736 -38.44 16.83 -18.69
C ARG A 736 -38.55 16.07 -17.36
N THR A 737 -37.69 16.39 -16.41
CA THR A 737 -37.67 15.73 -15.09
C THR A 737 -38.91 16.02 -14.24
N TRP A 738 -39.41 17.26 -14.29
CA TRP A 738 -40.66 17.61 -13.61
C TRP A 738 -41.87 16.90 -14.25
N TRP A 739 -41.88 16.73 -15.57
CA TRP A 739 -42.99 16.11 -16.29
C TRP A 739 -43.16 14.60 -15.96
N GLU A 740 -42.06 13.84 -15.83
CA GLU A 740 -42.15 12.42 -15.44
C GLU A 740 -42.57 12.26 -13.96
N LEU A 741 -42.07 13.11 -13.05
CA LEU A 741 -42.41 13.08 -11.62
C LEU A 741 -43.90 13.32 -11.34
N ALA A 742 -44.55 14.19 -12.13
CA ALA A 742 -46.00 14.40 -12.06
C ALA A 742 -46.80 13.20 -12.57
N ARG A 743 -46.21 12.39 -13.46
CA ARG A 743 -46.89 11.27 -14.12
C ARG A 743 -46.95 9.99 -13.27
N SER A 744 -46.26 9.94 -12.13
CA SER A 744 -46.25 8.80 -11.21
C SER A 744 -47.19 8.93 -9.99
N GLY A 745 -47.94 10.03 -9.87
CA GLY A 745 -49.06 10.16 -8.93
C GLY A 745 -48.73 10.40 -7.44
N GLU A 746 -47.45 10.51 -7.05
CA GLU A 746 -47.06 10.90 -5.68
C GLU A 746 -47.03 12.43 -5.46
N TYR A 747 -47.16 13.23 -6.51
CA TYR A 747 -47.14 14.69 -6.46
C TYR A 747 -48.16 15.29 -7.43
N GLU A 748 -49.05 16.15 -6.92
CA GLU A 748 -49.80 17.10 -7.76
C GLU A 748 -48.85 18.21 -8.25
N LEU A 749 -49.15 18.80 -9.41
CA LEU A 749 -48.25 19.67 -10.19
C LEU A 749 -48.63 21.15 -10.10
#